data_AF-A0A7R7ZRJ5-F1
#
_entry.id   AF-A0A7R7ZRJ5-F1
#
_cell.length_a   1.000
_cell.length_b   1.000
_cell.length_c   1.000
_cell.angle_alpha   90.00
_cell.angle_beta   90.00
_cell.angle_gamma   90.00
#
_symmetry.space_group_name_H-M   'P 1'
#
loop_
_entity.id
_entity.type
_entity.pdbx_description
1 polymer ?
#
loop_
_entity_poly.entity_id
_entity_poly.type
_entity_poly.pdbx_seq_one_letter_code
_entity_poly.pdbx_strand_id
1 'polypeptide(L)'
;MAAAITSWVLNPIQSLTMSRRRTRELWCALSDDLQKSFPMECVAGKDNINALKKKIWDRSPARFEDTIIDYSDLKLYSPVVQLNYEEEFDVKNGEFLHPRRMITSNPLFPESKDPNVDIVVVVSGGATPQKRKCSESQNANIPRKLPITRHQLICPREHTVSKLAAILDDMNIVHVRGTPASGKTRLSELLRDYYRKEGRKAFLIKNWEELDSEDPWGSLIELVKKKNKELEGVSTTSFTVTSSQSEHDLSWVLTSNTVILVDEAQATYNDDALWNTIFKERLTPSVYKFKLCLFCSYGSPVTGPDQTFFTPVRFSDQQCISLTPQSQEDSPPIGLFYDKEEFKDVVSRLLTFHYEERFNFDEGALEYIFAVSSGHPGAVTSIVDVIYETYRHDIKRGHIRTLTEDHVIWFLEDTATVFKKLSVKPVNRSFPCISRATNGISNTLCKIVEEGSIPFDINDPSIKFCYQKGWIHRVALDGDDIAVLPSRLHEKYIEYSIGKMSITLPARFDSLPKLCKEILREFSIRILRRSAEGKKISTASQPRPVEAQYQDEFYSGFTRVAGRGVSISSEWSRTKDGRVDFYIPEKKWAIELLRDHDKVDEHISRFKEGGKYHAWLKEKMIEDWIIINCATSLPTKEFSEPKLWHAVFINDYSELKLYNHQKVLMMTVHLRN
;
A
#
# COMPACT_ATOMS: atom_id res chain seq x y z
N MET A 1 52.86 7.27 6.02
CA MET A 1 53.16 6.09 6.85
C MET A 1 52.02 5.10 6.64
N ALA A 2 51.95 4.27 5.60
CA ALA A 2 52.94 3.40 4.95
C ALA A 2 53.47 2.27 5.85
N ALA A 3 53.10 1.05 5.43
CA ALA A 3 53.80 -0.24 5.53
C ALA A 3 53.44 -1.23 6.66
N ALA A 4 52.77 -2.33 6.25
CA ALA A 4 53.17 -3.76 6.35
C ALA A 4 51.91 -4.61 6.03
N ILE A 5 51.72 -5.39 4.95
CA ILE A 5 52.54 -6.37 4.18
C ILE A 5 53.10 -7.43 5.15
N THR A 6 52.79 -8.75 5.13
CA THR A 6 52.87 -9.80 4.09
C THR A 6 52.19 -11.09 4.64
N SER A 7 51.36 -11.81 3.86
CA SER A 7 51.66 -13.07 3.11
C SER A 7 51.74 -14.37 3.93
N TRP A 8 50.85 -15.34 3.61
CA TRP A 8 51.17 -16.76 3.39
C TRP A 8 50.35 -17.26 2.18
N VAL A 9 50.96 -18.13 1.36
CA VAL A 9 50.70 -18.40 -0.08
C VAL A 9 50.83 -19.92 -0.33
N LEU A 10 49.91 -20.50 -1.14
CA LEU A 10 49.92 -21.78 -1.93
C LEU A 10 49.94 -23.13 -1.15
N ASN A 11 49.32 -24.26 -1.55
CA ASN A 11 48.57 -24.81 -2.70
C ASN A 11 48.08 -26.25 -2.29
N PRO A 12 47.59 -27.16 -3.16
CA PRO A 12 46.28 -27.23 -3.83
C PRO A 12 45.49 -28.52 -3.45
N ILE A 13 44.15 -28.55 -3.58
CA ILE A 13 43.46 -29.84 -3.82
C ILE A 13 42.56 -29.71 -5.04
N GLN A 14 42.84 -30.61 -5.96
CA GLN A 14 42.25 -30.84 -7.26
C GLN A 14 40.73 -31.07 -7.22
N SER A 15 40.07 -30.57 -8.26
CA SER A 15 39.01 -31.25 -9.03
C SER A 15 38.26 -32.40 -8.34
N LEU A 16 36.97 -32.21 -8.11
CA LEU A 16 35.97 -33.25 -8.38
C LEU A 16 34.72 -32.60 -8.96
N THR A 17 34.61 -32.70 -10.28
CA THR A 17 33.34 -32.79 -10.99
C THR A 17 32.42 -33.78 -10.27
N MET A 18 31.29 -33.32 -9.71
CA MET A 18 30.13 -34.17 -9.50
C MET A 18 28.86 -33.36 -9.76
N SER A 19 27.99 -33.94 -10.59
CA SER A 19 26.61 -33.52 -10.80
C SER A 19 25.92 -33.22 -9.47
N ARG A 20 25.08 -32.17 -9.42
CA ARG A 20 24.22 -31.90 -8.26
C ARG A 20 23.50 -33.20 -7.87
N ARG A 21 23.79 -33.72 -6.68
CA ARG A 21 23.09 -34.89 -6.12
C ARG A 21 21.60 -34.52 -6.00
N ARG A 22 20.73 -35.44 -6.43
CA ARG A 22 19.26 -35.36 -6.24
C ARG A 22 18.87 -35.44 -4.75
N THR A 23 19.84 -35.59 -3.86
CA THR A 23 19.67 -35.84 -2.44
C THR A 23 20.68 -35.01 -1.62
N ARG A 24 20.20 -34.31 -0.59
CA ARG A 24 20.99 -33.50 0.35
C ARG A 24 20.86 -34.07 1.76
N GLU A 25 21.95 -34.04 2.52
CA GLU A 25 21.96 -34.35 3.95
C GLU A 25 21.74 -33.04 4.73
N LEU A 26 20.68 -32.97 5.52
CA LEU A 26 20.31 -31.82 6.36
C LEU A 26 20.68 -32.12 7.81
N TRP A 27 21.42 -31.22 8.46
CA TRP A 27 21.77 -31.40 9.87
C TRP A 27 20.63 -30.90 10.77
N CYS A 28 19.96 -31.82 11.46
CA CYS A 28 18.87 -31.53 12.37
C CYS A 28 19.37 -31.54 13.82
N ALA A 29 18.92 -30.63 14.66
CA ALA A 29 19.15 -30.67 16.10
C ALA A 29 17.82 -30.56 16.85
N LEU A 30 17.75 -31.15 18.05
CA LEU A 30 16.59 -30.96 18.92
C LEU A 30 16.76 -29.68 19.72
N SER A 31 15.65 -29.00 19.99
CA SER A 31 15.65 -27.76 20.78
C SER A 31 16.39 -27.89 22.10
N ASP A 32 16.22 -28.99 22.81
CA ASP A 32 16.78 -29.27 24.14
C ASP A 32 18.23 -29.81 24.12
N ASP A 33 18.78 -30.13 22.94
CA ASP A 33 20.15 -30.65 22.79
C ASP A 33 20.76 -30.21 21.45
N LEU A 34 21.09 -28.92 21.36
CA LEU A 34 21.67 -28.31 20.15
C LEU A 34 23.10 -28.79 19.85
N GLN A 35 23.82 -29.31 20.85
CA GLN A 35 25.18 -29.83 20.66
C GLN A 35 25.22 -31.18 19.94
N LYS A 36 24.10 -31.92 19.93
CA LYS A 36 24.00 -33.24 19.28
C LYS A 36 23.12 -33.20 18.04
N SER A 37 23.57 -32.45 17.04
CA SER A 37 22.98 -32.49 15.70
C SER A 37 23.12 -33.89 15.07
N PHE A 38 22.13 -34.29 14.28
CA PHE A 38 22.10 -35.52 13.52
C PHE A 38 21.70 -35.24 12.07
N PRO A 39 22.32 -35.94 11.10
CA PRO A 39 21.99 -35.72 9.70
C PRO A 39 20.61 -36.30 9.34
N MET A 40 19.99 -35.81 8.27
CA MET A 40 18.75 -36.34 7.71
C MET A 40 18.79 -36.26 6.18
N GLU A 41 18.58 -37.38 5.51
CA GLU A 41 18.61 -37.43 4.06
C GLU A 41 17.28 -36.93 3.46
N CYS A 42 17.37 -35.86 2.66
CA CYS A 42 16.25 -35.21 2.01
C CYS A 42 16.43 -35.18 0.47
N VAL A 43 15.48 -35.77 -0.24
CA VAL A 43 15.47 -35.92 -1.70
C VAL A 43 14.62 -34.81 -2.32
N ALA A 44 15.24 -33.99 -3.16
CA ALA A 44 14.59 -32.87 -3.83
C ALA A 44 13.41 -33.34 -4.70
N GLY A 45 12.25 -32.70 -4.55
CA GLY A 45 11.04 -32.99 -5.34
C GLY A 45 10.28 -34.27 -4.95
N LYS A 46 10.78 -35.03 -3.97
CA LYS A 46 10.11 -36.23 -3.44
C LYS A 46 9.70 -36.06 -1.97
N ASP A 47 10.57 -35.49 -1.14
CA ASP A 47 10.27 -35.24 0.26
C ASP A 47 9.64 -33.86 0.42
N ASN A 48 8.41 -33.81 0.95
CA ASN A 48 7.79 -32.57 1.41
C ASN A 48 8.00 -32.40 2.94
N ILE A 49 7.54 -31.28 3.52
CA ILE A 49 7.73 -31.01 4.95
C ILE A 49 7.18 -32.14 5.82
N ASN A 50 6.02 -32.70 5.48
CA ASN A 50 5.43 -33.80 6.25
C ASN A 50 6.26 -35.08 6.14
N ALA A 51 6.82 -35.37 4.95
CA ALA A 51 7.76 -36.48 4.76
C ALA A 51 9.03 -36.27 5.58
N LEU A 52 9.55 -35.05 5.66
CA LEU A 52 10.73 -34.73 6.48
C LEU A 52 10.44 -34.84 7.98
N LYS A 53 9.30 -34.32 8.47
CA LYS A 53 8.84 -34.49 9.85
C LYS A 53 8.74 -35.96 10.22
N LYS A 54 8.13 -36.77 9.34
CA LYS A 54 8.01 -38.21 9.53
C LYS A 54 9.38 -38.90 9.57
N LYS A 55 10.31 -38.56 8.66
CA LYS A 55 11.68 -39.09 8.67
C LYS A 55 12.44 -38.75 9.97
N ILE A 56 12.28 -37.53 10.47
CA ILE A 56 12.88 -37.09 11.74
C ILE A 56 12.29 -37.88 12.91
N TRP A 57 10.98 -38.07 12.92
CA TRP A 57 10.27 -38.87 13.91
C TRP A 57 10.75 -40.33 13.92
N ASP A 58 10.71 -40.99 12.76
CA ASP A 58 11.04 -42.40 12.59
C ASP A 58 12.51 -42.73 12.95
N ARG A 59 13.41 -41.74 12.85
CA ARG A 59 14.83 -41.90 13.19
C ARG A 59 15.07 -42.04 14.69
N SER A 60 14.21 -41.50 15.56
CA SER A 60 14.36 -41.63 17.01
C SER A 60 13.03 -41.48 17.75
N PRO A 61 12.09 -42.44 17.62
CA PRO A 61 10.76 -42.36 18.23
C PRO A 61 10.81 -42.16 19.76
N ALA A 62 11.72 -42.88 20.43
CA ALA A 62 11.93 -42.80 21.87
C ALA A 62 12.37 -41.40 22.39
N ARG A 63 12.86 -40.50 21.52
CA ARG A 63 13.19 -39.10 21.89
C ARG A 63 11.96 -38.18 21.89
N PHE A 64 10.82 -38.66 21.41
CA PHE A 64 9.61 -37.88 21.22
C PHE A 64 8.37 -38.48 21.91
N GLU A 65 8.41 -39.79 22.22
CA GLU A 65 7.31 -40.58 22.81
C GLU A 65 6.77 -40.02 24.14
N ASP A 66 7.60 -39.34 24.94
CA ASP A 66 7.19 -38.77 26.23
C ASP A 66 6.51 -37.39 26.12
N THR A 67 6.50 -36.76 24.94
CA THR A 67 6.11 -35.33 24.80
C THR A 67 5.12 -34.99 23.70
N ILE A 68 4.97 -35.81 22.65
CA ILE A 68 4.05 -35.58 21.53
C ILE A 68 3.49 -36.92 21.00
N ILE A 69 2.27 -36.90 20.46
CA ILE A 69 1.52 -38.11 20.07
C ILE A 69 1.74 -38.46 18.58
N ASP A 70 2.06 -37.46 17.74
CA ASP A 70 2.22 -37.63 16.29
C ASP A 70 3.33 -36.73 15.70
N TYR A 71 3.95 -37.18 14.60
CA TYR A 71 5.01 -36.45 13.89
C TYR A 71 4.52 -35.12 13.29
N SER A 72 3.21 -34.95 13.12
CA SER A 72 2.61 -33.71 12.63
C SER A 72 2.81 -32.52 13.58
N ASP A 73 2.98 -32.80 14.88
CA ASP A 73 3.18 -31.81 15.96
C ASP A 73 4.60 -31.24 16.00
N LEU A 74 5.55 -31.85 15.29
CA LEU A 74 6.91 -31.33 15.16
C LEU A 74 6.89 -29.97 14.45
N LYS A 75 7.56 -28.96 15.01
CA LYS A 75 7.82 -27.70 14.32
C LYS A 75 9.27 -27.64 13.86
N LEU A 76 9.47 -27.26 12.60
CA LEU A 76 10.80 -27.18 11.98
C LEU A 76 11.16 -25.71 11.72
N TYR A 77 12.36 -25.32 12.16
CA TYR A 77 12.88 -23.96 12.00
C TYR A 77 14.22 -23.97 11.28
N SER A 78 14.44 -23.00 10.38
CA SER A 78 15.73 -22.79 9.69
C SER A 78 16.56 -21.70 10.38
N PRO A 79 17.77 -21.98 10.88
CA PRO A 79 18.62 -21.01 11.57
C PRO A 79 19.28 -19.95 10.64
N VAL A 80 18.81 -18.70 10.61
CA VAL A 80 19.40 -17.61 9.77
C VAL A 80 20.64 -16.92 10.39
N VAL A 81 21.09 -17.34 11.59
CA VAL A 81 22.34 -16.88 12.28
C VAL A 81 23.09 -18.09 12.87
N GLN A 82 24.18 -17.95 13.62
CA GLN A 82 24.80 -19.06 14.35
C GLN A 82 24.14 -19.25 15.73
N LEU A 83 23.91 -20.49 16.18
CA LEU A 83 23.38 -20.78 17.52
C LEU A 83 24.49 -20.81 18.58
N ASN A 84 24.25 -20.21 19.75
CA ASN A 84 25.16 -20.35 20.89
C ASN A 84 24.86 -21.64 21.65
N TYR A 85 25.85 -22.51 21.81
CA TYR A 85 25.71 -23.83 22.42
C TYR A 85 25.71 -23.83 23.97
N GLU A 86 25.91 -22.66 24.59
CA GLU A 86 26.02 -22.50 26.05
C GLU A 86 24.72 -22.05 26.73
N GLU A 87 23.69 -21.64 25.97
CA GLU A 87 22.41 -21.17 26.50
C GLU A 87 21.31 -22.23 26.33
N GLU A 88 20.52 -22.50 27.38
CA GLU A 88 19.35 -23.39 27.29
C GLU A 88 18.27 -22.77 26.38
N PHE A 89 17.83 -23.53 25.38
CA PHE A 89 16.81 -23.11 24.44
C PHE A 89 15.41 -23.15 25.09
N ASP A 90 14.80 -21.98 25.31
CA ASP A 90 13.39 -21.85 25.72
C ASP A 90 12.56 -21.22 24.59
N VAL A 91 11.55 -21.96 24.12
CA VAL A 91 10.57 -21.52 23.11
C VAL A 91 9.87 -20.20 23.50
N LYS A 92 9.79 -19.87 24.80
CA LYS A 92 9.15 -18.65 25.32
C LYS A 92 10.06 -17.43 25.32
N ASN A 93 11.38 -17.62 25.30
CA ASN A 93 12.40 -16.56 25.29
C ASN A 93 12.93 -16.31 23.87
N GLY A 94 12.03 -16.28 22.88
CA GLY A 94 12.33 -16.17 21.44
C GLY A 94 13.15 -14.95 20.98
N GLU A 95 13.84 -14.24 21.87
CA GLU A 95 14.86 -13.23 21.58
C GLU A 95 16.02 -13.81 20.75
N PHE A 96 16.43 -15.05 20.98
CA PHE A 96 17.54 -15.69 20.24
C PHE A 96 17.17 -16.22 18.84
N LEU A 97 15.92 -16.08 18.42
CA LEU A 97 15.41 -16.60 17.14
C LEU A 97 14.97 -15.51 16.16
N HIS A 98 15.25 -14.24 16.44
CA HIS A 98 15.02 -13.17 15.49
C HIS A 98 16.27 -12.95 14.61
N PRO A 99 16.16 -12.87 13.27
CA PRO A 99 15.00 -13.14 12.40
C PRO A 99 15.10 -14.54 11.77
N ARG A 100 14.14 -15.47 11.98
CA ARG A 100 14.21 -16.79 11.34
C ARG A 100 12.88 -17.36 10.85
N ARG A 101 12.98 -18.12 9.74
CA ARG A 101 11.91 -18.63 8.88
C ARG A 101 11.34 -19.95 9.42
N MET A 102 10.08 -19.93 9.89
CA MET A 102 9.33 -21.16 10.17
C MET A 102 9.05 -21.91 8.88
N ILE A 103 9.32 -23.21 8.84
CA ILE A 103 9.18 -24.02 7.62
C ILE A 103 7.73 -24.56 7.56
N THR A 104 6.83 -23.80 6.92
CA THR A 104 5.37 -24.06 6.93
C THR A 104 4.79 -24.57 5.61
N SER A 105 5.49 -24.41 4.47
CA SER A 105 5.07 -24.96 3.17
C SER A 105 6.27 -25.26 2.23
N ASN A 106 6.07 -26.26 1.33
CA ASN A 106 6.91 -26.80 0.24
C ASN A 106 8.43 -26.48 0.25
N PRO A 107 9.34 -27.47 0.18
CA PRO A 107 10.72 -27.30 0.61
C PRO A 107 11.57 -26.64 -0.48
N LEU A 108 11.77 -25.33 -0.36
CA LEU A 108 13.11 -24.81 -0.61
C LEU A 108 14.00 -25.39 0.49
N PHE A 109 15.18 -25.90 0.13
CA PHE A 109 16.09 -26.44 1.14
C PHE A 109 16.39 -25.34 2.16
N PRO A 110 16.19 -25.59 3.47
CA PRO A 110 16.52 -24.59 4.48
C PRO A 110 18.02 -24.26 4.35
N GLU A 111 18.31 -22.97 4.22
CA GLU A 111 19.67 -22.45 4.25
C GLU A 111 19.88 -21.85 5.64
N SER A 112 20.78 -22.48 6.38
CA SER A 112 21.23 -22.02 7.67
C SER A 112 22.56 -21.29 7.53
N LYS A 113 22.76 -20.23 8.31
CA LYS A 113 24.11 -19.65 8.49
C LYS A 113 24.91 -20.39 9.56
N ASP A 114 24.26 -21.28 10.31
CA ASP A 114 24.93 -22.17 11.25
C ASP A 114 25.56 -23.34 10.48
N PRO A 115 26.89 -23.53 10.55
CA PRO A 115 27.57 -24.58 9.79
C PRO A 115 27.27 -25.99 10.32
N ASN A 116 26.69 -26.13 11.52
CA ASN A 116 26.47 -27.42 12.18
C ASN A 116 24.99 -27.80 12.25
N VAL A 117 24.07 -26.85 12.04
CA VAL A 117 22.62 -27.09 12.16
C VAL A 117 21.87 -26.42 11.01
N ASP A 118 21.21 -27.23 10.17
CA ASP A 118 20.29 -26.78 9.12
C ASP A 118 18.85 -26.63 9.63
N ILE A 119 18.42 -27.49 10.56
CA ILE A 119 17.05 -27.51 11.07
C ILE A 119 17.04 -27.68 12.59
N VAL A 120 16.33 -26.80 13.29
CA VAL A 120 15.97 -27.02 14.69
C VAL A 120 14.58 -27.62 14.77
N VAL A 121 14.48 -28.77 15.41
CA VAL A 121 13.25 -29.52 15.63
C VAL A 121 12.74 -29.18 17.02
N VAL A 122 11.57 -28.54 17.09
CA VAL A 122 10.95 -28.12 18.34
C VAL A 122 9.73 -28.99 18.61
N VAL A 123 9.73 -29.57 19.81
CA VAL A 123 8.63 -30.37 20.35
C VAL A 123 7.79 -29.46 21.25
N SER A 124 6.54 -29.18 20.88
CA SER A 124 5.64 -28.38 21.72
C SER A 124 5.03 -29.27 22.83
N GLY A 125 5.86 -29.64 23.81
CA GLY A 125 5.48 -30.43 24.97
C GLY A 125 5.02 -29.58 26.16
N GLY A 126 3.87 -29.91 26.74
CA GLY A 126 3.37 -29.22 27.93
C GLY A 126 4.22 -29.50 29.17
N ALA A 127 5.04 -28.54 29.59
CA ALA A 127 5.59 -28.48 30.94
C ALA A 127 5.56 -27.05 31.47
N THR A 128 4.80 -26.84 32.55
CA THR A 128 4.99 -25.72 33.47
C THR A 128 5.94 -26.22 34.56
N PRO A 129 7.02 -25.50 34.91
CA PRO A 129 6.97 -24.81 36.21
C PRO A 129 7.78 -23.51 36.35
N GLN A 130 7.29 -22.71 37.31
CA GLN A 130 7.97 -21.71 38.15
C GLN A 130 8.54 -20.40 37.55
N LYS A 131 7.73 -19.35 37.74
CA LYS A 131 8.12 -17.94 37.89
C LYS A 131 9.48 -17.79 38.59
N ARG A 132 10.48 -17.27 37.89
CA ARG A 132 11.49 -16.40 38.49
C ARG A 132 11.26 -14.97 38.00
N LYS A 133 10.88 -14.11 38.95
CA LYS A 133 10.95 -12.65 38.82
C LYS A 133 12.40 -12.28 38.53
N CYS A 134 12.67 -11.58 37.43
CA CYS A 134 13.83 -10.70 37.36
C CYS A 134 13.46 -9.41 36.59
N SER A 135 13.51 -8.32 37.36
CA SER A 135 13.59 -6.90 37.02
C SER A 135 13.07 -6.39 35.69
N GLU A 136 11.94 -5.69 35.78
CA GLU A 136 11.56 -4.59 34.88
C GLU A 136 12.71 -3.58 34.75
N SER A 137 13.16 -3.32 33.53
CA SER A 137 13.92 -2.11 33.21
C SER A 137 13.09 -1.24 32.27
N GLN A 138 12.46 -0.25 32.91
CA GLN A 138 12.08 1.06 32.40
C GLN A 138 11.45 1.13 30.99
N ASN A 139 10.15 0.84 30.97
CA ASN A 139 9.21 1.44 30.02
C ASN A 139 9.32 2.97 30.08
N ALA A 140 9.54 3.60 28.93
CA ALA A 140 9.28 5.03 28.75
C ALA A 140 7.75 5.25 28.87
N ASN A 141 7.30 5.64 30.06
CA ASN A 141 5.93 6.04 30.34
C ASN A 141 5.61 7.35 29.61
N ILE A 142 4.79 7.27 28.55
CA ILE A 142 4.10 8.43 28.00
C ILE A 142 2.87 8.70 28.88
N PRO A 143 2.65 9.93 29.40
CA PRO A 143 1.58 10.18 30.37
C PRO A 143 0.19 10.03 29.75
N ARG A 144 -0.63 9.15 30.36
CA ARG A 144 -2.07 9.06 30.15
C ARG A 144 -2.78 10.27 30.73
N LYS A 145 -3.44 11.07 29.87
CA LYS A 145 -4.72 11.72 30.14
C LYS A 145 -5.48 11.88 28.82
N LEU A 146 -6.35 10.93 28.49
CA LEU A 146 -7.33 11.06 27.40
C LEU A 146 -8.73 11.26 28.01
N PRO A 147 -9.49 12.29 27.61
CA PRO A 147 -10.85 12.53 28.10
C PRO A 147 -11.80 11.38 27.77
N ILE A 148 -12.73 11.11 28.69
CA ILE A 148 -13.60 9.91 28.78
C ILE A 148 -14.72 9.84 27.71
N THR A 149 -14.69 10.66 26.65
CA THR A 149 -15.84 10.78 25.70
C THR A 149 -15.56 10.43 24.23
N ARG A 150 -14.40 9.87 23.87
CA ARG A 150 -14.09 9.53 22.47
C ARG A 150 -14.25 8.03 22.20
N HIS A 151 -15.01 7.67 21.15
CA HIS A 151 -15.08 6.31 20.64
C HIS A 151 -13.66 5.73 20.46
N GLN A 152 -13.34 4.67 21.19
CA GLN A 152 -11.97 4.17 21.32
C GLN A 152 -11.33 3.78 19.98
N LEU A 153 -12.13 3.29 19.04
CA LEU A 153 -11.72 2.84 17.70
C LEU A 153 -11.69 3.93 16.63
N ILE A 154 -12.18 5.14 16.91
CA ILE A 154 -12.28 6.22 15.92
C ILE A 154 -11.13 7.20 16.11
N CYS A 155 -10.31 7.38 15.08
CA CYS A 155 -9.32 8.45 15.02
C CYS A 155 -10.04 9.81 14.97
N PRO A 156 -9.76 10.74 15.91
CA PRO A 156 -10.45 12.01 15.99
C PRO A 156 -10.07 12.98 14.87
N ARG A 157 -8.94 12.74 14.18
CA ARG A 157 -8.45 13.58 13.07
C ARG A 157 -8.41 15.06 13.41
N GLU A 158 -7.99 15.41 14.63
CA GLU A 158 -8.21 16.75 15.22
C GLU A 158 -7.71 17.87 14.30
N HIS A 159 -6.49 17.74 13.79
CA HIS A 159 -5.86 18.69 12.90
C HIS A 159 -6.62 18.84 11.56
N THR A 160 -6.99 17.72 10.93
CA THR A 160 -7.75 17.73 9.67
C THR A 160 -9.13 18.34 9.86
N VAL A 161 -9.83 17.98 10.93
CA VAL A 161 -11.17 18.49 11.24
C VAL A 161 -11.14 19.98 11.57
N SER A 162 -10.19 20.43 12.40
CA SER A 162 -10.06 21.86 12.73
C SER A 162 -9.71 22.70 11.51
N LYS A 163 -8.84 22.20 10.63
CA LYS A 163 -8.50 22.89 9.38
C LYS A 163 -9.66 22.91 8.40
N LEU A 164 -10.37 21.80 8.23
CA LEU A 164 -11.57 21.75 7.40
C LEU A 164 -12.65 22.72 7.90
N ALA A 165 -12.83 22.82 9.21
CA ALA A 165 -13.73 23.78 9.82
C ALA A 165 -13.31 25.24 9.55
N ALA A 166 -12.01 25.55 9.68
CA ALA A 166 -11.49 26.87 9.37
C ALA A 166 -11.71 27.26 7.90
N ILE A 167 -11.42 26.35 6.97
CA ILE A 167 -11.65 26.55 5.53
C ILE A 167 -13.15 26.77 5.26
N LEU A 168 -14.02 25.96 5.87
CA LEU A 168 -15.46 26.10 5.69
C LEU A 168 -15.98 27.44 6.22
N ASP A 169 -15.46 27.89 7.34
CA ASP A 169 -15.83 29.17 7.92
C ASP A 169 -15.37 30.36 7.10
N ASP A 170 -14.23 30.26 6.43
CA ASP A 170 -13.73 31.29 5.52
C ASP A 170 -14.51 31.28 4.19
N MET A 171 -14.65 30.12 3.57
CA MET A 171 -15.15 29.99 2.19
C MET A 171 -16.66 29.86 2.03
N ASN A 172 -17.41 29.67 3.13
CA ASN A 172 -18.85 29.43 3.17
C ASN A 172 -19.33 28.09 2.62
N ILE A 173 -18.76 27.65 1.49
CA ILE A 173 -19.07 26.38 0.84
C ILE A 173 -17.76 25.62 0.61
N VAL A 174 -17.72 24.37 1.04
CA VAL A 174 -16.58 23.46 0.82
C VAL A 174 -17.08 22.16 0.19
N HIS A 175 -16.31 21.66 -0.77
CA HIS A 175 -16.58 20.46 -1.52
C HIS A 175 -15.49 19.41 -1.23
N VAL A 176 -15.87 18.31 -0.60
CA VAL A 176 -15.01 17.18 -0.25
C VAL A 176 -15.32 16.00 -1.16
N ARG A 177 -14.35 15.57 -1.97
CA ARG A 177 -14.53 14.46 -2.91
C ARG A 177 -13.67 13.26 -2.55
N GLY A 178 -14.23 12.07 -2.74
CA GLY A 178 -13.41 10.87 -2.73
C GLY A 178 -14.17 9.59 -3.04
N THR A 179 -13.42 8.54 -3.33
CA THR A 179 -13.96 7.22 -3.74
C THR A 179 -14.68 6.51 -2.60
N PRO A 180 -15.40 5.40 -2.85
CA PRO A 180 -15.98 4.58 -1.78
C PRO A 180 -14.93 4.17 -0.72
N ALA A 181 -15.37 4.01 0.53
CA ALA A 181 -14.51 3.64 1.66
C ALA A 181 -13.33 4.60 1.99
N SER A 182 -13.32 5.80 1.42
CA SER A 182 -12.31 6.85 1.66
C SER A 182 -12.48 7.62 2.97
N GLY A 183 -13.54 7.36 3.75
CA GLY A 183 -13.75 8.02 5.05
C GLY A 183 -14.66 9.26 5.03
N LYS A 184 -15.30 9.61 3.91
CA LYS A 184 -16.22 10.77 3.77
C LYS A 184 -17.25 10.88 4.90
N THR A 185 -18.09 9.86 5.06
CA THR A 185 -19.12 9.81 6.13
C THR A 185 -18.53 9.97 7.53
N ARG A 186 -17.32 9.44 7.78
CA ARG A 186 -16.67 9.60 9.09
C ARG A 186 -16.14 11.02 9.30
N LEU A 187 -15.55 11.61 8.27
CA LEU A 187 -15.08 13.00 8.35
C LEU A 187 -16.26 13.98 8.50
N SER A 188 -17.40 13.73 7.85
CA SER A 188 -18.60 14.55 8.01
C SER A 188 -19.20 14.45 9.42
N GLU A 189 -19.21 13.25 10.01
CA GLU A 189 -19.62 13.05 11.42
C GLU A 189 -18.67 13.74 12.40
N LEU A 190 -17.34 13.64 12.20
CA LEU A 190 -16.35 14.33 13.04
C LEU A 190 -16.46 15.86 12.94
N LEU A 191 -16.66 16.38 11.73
CA LEU A 191 -16.85 17.82 11.50
C LEU A 191 -18.14 18.35 12.16
N ARG A 192 -19.23 17.58 12.07
CA ARG A 192 -20.48 17.89 12.78
C ARG A 192 -20.25 17.99 14.29
N ASP A 193 -19.58 16.99 14.85
CA ASP A 193 -19.36 16.90 16.29
C ASP A 193 -18.40 17.99 16.78
N TYR A 194 -17.40 18.35 15.97
CA TYR A 194 -16.55 19.52 16.20
C TYR A 194 -17.38 20.80 16.32
N TYR A 195 -18.21 21.13 15.33
CA TYR A 195 -19.02 22.35 15.39
C TYR A 195 -20.03 22.37 16.53
N ARG A 196 -20.64 21.22 16.86
CA ARG A 196 -21.54 21.11 18.02
C ARG A 196 -20.80 21.37 19.33
N LYS A 197 -19.57 20.87 19.46
CA LYS A 197 -18.72 21.13 20.62
C LYS A 197 -18.37 22.62 20.75
N GLU A 198 -18.19 23.31 19.63
CA GLU A 198 -18.01 24.78 19.57
C GLU A 198 -19.33 25.57 19.75
N GLY A 199 -20.44 24.91 20.11
CA GLY A 199 -21.74 25.56 20.37
C GLY A 199 -22.52 25.98 19.12
N ARG A 200 -22.11 25.53 17.94
CA ARG A 200 -22.78 25.83 16.66
C ARG A 200 -23.83 24.78 16.30
N LYS A 201 -24.84 25.20 15.54
CA LYS A 201 -25.90 24.30 15.08
C LYS A 201 -25.45 23.56 13.82
N ALA A 202 -24.93 22.35 13.98
CA ALA A 202 -24.48 21.51 12.86
C ALA A 202 -25.43 20.35 12.55
N PHE A 203 -25.86 20.27 11.27
CA PHE A 203 -26.78 19.27 10.74
C PHE A 203 -26.08 18.40 9.70
N LEU A 204 -26.32 17.10 9.75
CA LEU A 204 -25.82 16.14 8.77
C LEU A 204 -26.98 15.53 8.01
N ILE A 205 -27.12 15.91 6.74
CA ILE A 205 -28.14 15.41 5.82
C ILE A 205 -27.54 14.19 5.09
N LYS A 206 -28.07 13.00 5.38
CA LYS A 206 -27.63 11.75 4.74
C LYS A 206 -28.45 11.37 3.50
N ASN A 207 -29.68 11.87 3.43
CA ASN A 207 -30.60 11.66 2.31
C ASN A 207 -31.10 13.04 1.89
N TRP A 208 -30.77 13.46 0.67
CA TRP A 208 -31.22 14.73 0.12
C TRP A 208 -32.65 14.61 -0.40
N GLU A 209 -33.46 15.63 -0.15
CA GLU A 209 -34.80 15.81 -0.72
C GLU A 209 -34.71 17.05 -1.62
N GLU A 210 -35.14 16.92 -2.87
CA GLU A 210 -35.09 18.00 -3.87
C GLU A 210 -35.87 19.21 -3.37
N LEU A 211 -35.27 20.40 -3.49
CA LEU A 211 -35.87 21.64 -3.03
C LEU A 211 -36.93 22.16 -4.00
N ASP A 212 -37.98 22.81 -3.50
CA ASP A 212 -38.96 23.48 -4.34
C ASP A 212 -38.31 24.66 -5.07
N SER A 213 -38.45 24.71 -6.39
CA SER A 213 -37.93 25.81 -7.21
C SER A 213 -38.69 27.13 -7.00
N GLU A 214 -39.95 27.08 -6.58
CA GLU A 214 -40.77 28.27 -6.30
C GLU A 214 -40.45 28.89 -4.92
N ASP A 215 -40.04 28.07 -3.95
CA ASP A 215 -39.53 28.51 -2.65
C ASP A 215 -38.27 27.74 -2.21
N PRO A 216 -37.10 28.04 -2.83
CA PRO A 216 -35.85 27.34 -2.53
C PRO A 216 -35.41 27.49 -1.07
N TRP A 217 -35.58 28.70 -0.53
CA TRP A 217 -35.13 29.04 0.81
C TRP A 217 -36.03 28.43 1.89
N GLY A 218 -37.35 28.51 1.73
CA GLY A 218 -38.31 27.86 2.63
C GLY A 218 -38.13 26.35 2.64
N SER A 219 -37.99 25.73 1.47
CA SER A 219 -37.74 24.28 1.34
C SER A 219 -36.45 23.84 2.05
N LEU A 220 -35.36 24.59 1.90
CA LEU A 220 -34.11 24.29 2.60
C LEU A 220 -34.29 24.37 4.12
N ILE A 221 -35.00 25.39 4.61
CA ILE A 221 -35.27 25.54 6.03
C ILE A 221 -36.11 24.37 6.56
N GLU A 222 -37.14 23.96 5.82
CA GLU A 222 -37.98 22.82 6.18
C GLU A 222 -37.18 21.51 6.24
N LEU A 223 -36.32 21.26 5.25
CA LEU A 223 -35.43 20.10 5.21
C LEU A 223 -34.53 20.04 6.45
N VAL A 224 -33.89 21.16 6.80
CA VAL A 224 -33.03 21.25 7.99
C VAL A 224 -33.85 21.07 9.27
N LYS A 225 -35.05 21.67 9.36
CA LYS A 225 -35.94 21.52 10.52
C LYS A 225 -36.42 20.09 10.71
N LYS A 226 -36.81 19.40 9.63
CA LYS A 226 -37.19 17.99 9.64
C LYS A 226 -36.08 17.14 10.25
N LYS A 227 -34.83 17.39 9.85
CA LYS A 227 -33.66 16.72 10.42
C LYS A 227 -33.37 17.11 11.88
N ASN A 228 -33.65 18.35 12.29
CA ASN A 228 -33.56 18.74 13.70
C ASN A 228 -34.57 17.98 14.57
N LYS A 229 -35.84 17.88 14.14
CA LYS A 229 -36.89 17.15 14.86
C LYS A 229 -36.59 15.66 14.99
N GLU A 230 -36.02 15.04 13.96
CA GLU A 230 -35.55 13.65 14.02
C GLU A 230 -34.44 13.44 15.07
N LEU A 231 -33.60 14.45 15.34
CA LEU A 231 -32.54 14.39 16.36
C LEU A 231 -33.09 14.59 17.78
N GLU A 232 -34.06 15.51 17.94
CA GLU A 232 -34.72 15.77 19.23
C GLU A 232 -35.60 14.58 19.69
N GLY A 233 -36.20 13.83 18.75
CA GLY A 233 -36.98 12.63 19.04
C GLY A 233 -36.18 11.40 19.50
N VAL A 234 -34.83 11.46 19.51
CA VAL A 234 -33.94 10.30 19.77
C VAL A 234 -33.20 10.40 21.13
N SER A 235 -33.31 11.51 21.88
CA SER A 235 -32.70 11.61 23.23
C SER A 235 -33.73 11.66 24.36
N THR A 236 -33.91 10.50 25.00
CA THR A 236 -34.38 10.40 26.39
C THR A 236 -33.22 10.79 27.32
N THR A 237 -33.21 12.03 27.83
CA THR A 237 -32.93 12.37 29.24
C THR A 237 -32.91 13.89 29.40
N SER A 238 -33.70 14.32 30.39
CA SER A 238 -34.08 15.69 30.73
C SER A 238 -32.92 16.68 30.81
N PHE A 239 -32.89 17.66 29.91
CA PHE A 239 -32.53 19.03 30.25
C PHE A 239 -33.68 19.94 29.81
N THR A 240 -34.44 20.40 30.79
CA THR A 240 -35.47 21.42 30.64
C THR A 240 -34.83 22.74 30.22
N VAL A 241 -34.85 23.03 28.92
CA VAL A 241 -34.72 24.40 28.43
C VAL A 241 -36.13 25.00 28.45
N THR A 242 -36.28 26.02 29.30
CA THR A 242 -37.47 26.85 29.42
C THR A 242 -37.88 27.41 28.06
N SER A 243 -39.13 27.15 27.73
CA SER A 243 -39.87 27.61 26.57
C SER A 243 -40.00 29.14 26.52
N SER A 244 -39.69 29.73 25.36
CA SER A 244 -40.40 30.88 24.74
C SER A 244 -39.56 31.50 23.61
N GLN A 245 -39.38 30.78 22.50
CA GLN A 245 -39.12 31.43 21.22
C GLN A 245 -40.14 30.90 20.21
N SER A 246 -40.92 31.83 19.68
CA SER A 246 -41.99 31.65 18.72
C SER A 246 -41.59 30.75 17.56
N GLU A 247 -42.49 29.84 17.17
CA GLU A 247 -42.37 28.94 16.00
C GLU A 247 -42.20 29.66 14.64
N HIS A 248 -42.17 31.00 14.61
CA HIS A 248 -42.10 31.82 13.40
C HIS A 248 -40.72 32.35 13.01
N ASP A 249 -39.67 32.23 13.84
CA ASP A 249 -38.33 32.70 13.42
C ASP A 249 -37.55 31.59 12.70
N LEU A 250 -38.00 31.29 11.48
CA LEU A 250 -37.37 30.36 10.54
C LEU A 250 -35.97 30.83 10.08
N SER A 251 -35.58 32.08 10.39
CA SER A 251 -34.32 32.70 9.96
C SER A 251 -33.07 32.06 10.55
N TRP A 252 -33.18 31.38 11.71
CA TRP A 252 -31.99 30.88 12.41
C TRP A 252 -31.17 29.89 11.56
N VAL A 253 -31.83 29.11 10.69
CA VAL A 253 -31.16 28.17 9.77
C VAL A 253 -30.22 28.91 8.81
N LEU A 254 -30.57 30.13 8.43
CA LEU A 254 -29.82 30.93 7.47
C LEU A 254 -28.76 31.84 8.12
N THR A 255 -28.52 31.70 9.43
CA THR A 255 -27.52 32.48 10.18
C THR A 255 -26.12 31.88 10.13
N SER A 256 -25.09 32.67 10.47
CA SER A 256 -23.69 32.20 10.55
C SER A 256 -23.44 31.11 11.59
N ASN A 257 -24.36 30.97 12.56
CA ASN A 257 -24.26 29.93 13.58
C ASN A 257 -24.64 28.53 13.06
N THR A 258 -25.20 28.44 11.86
CA THR A 258 -25.68 27.18 11.27
C THR A 258 -24.68 26.61 10.27
N VAL A 259 -24.41 25.31 10.40
CA VAL A 259 -23.57 24.52 9.49
C VAL A 259 -24.39 23.35 8.97
N ILE A 260 -24.49 23.23 7.65
CA ILE A 260 -25.20 22.16 6.96
C ILE A 260 -24.16 21.29 6.25
N LEU A 261 -24.11 20.02 6.62
CA LEU A 261 -23.25 19.02 6.01
C LEU A 261 -24.13 18.07 5.22
N VAL A 262 -23.78 17.81 3.97
CA VAL A 262 -24.51 16.90 3.09
C VAL A 262 -23.61 15.70 2.78
N ASP A 263 -23.99 14.52 3.25
CA ASP A 263 -23.33 13.26 2.89
C ASP A 263 -23.93 12.71 1.59
N GLU A 264 -23.11 12.04 0.78
CA GLU A 264 -23.48 11.60 -0.57
C GLU A 264 -24.10 12.74 -1.42
N ALA A 265 -23.51 13.93 -1.33
CA ALA A 265 -24.01 15.17 -1.91
C ALA A 265 -24.08 15.17 -3.45
N GLN A 266 -23.53 14.17 -4.14
CA GLN A 266 -23.82 13.98 -5.56
C GLN A 266 -25.31 13.73 -5.85
N ALA A 267 -26.10 13.33 -4.86
CA ALA A 267 -27.57 13.24 -4.97
C ALA A 267 -28.22 14.60 -5.25
N THR A 268 -27.52 15.71 -4.94
CA THR A 268 -28.00 17.07 -5.18
C THR A 268 -27.79 17.56 -6.61
N TYR A 269 -27.04 16.85 -7.47
CA TYR A 269 -26.60 17.39 -8.76
C TYR A 269 -27.70 17.75 -9.75
N ASN A 270 -28.92 17.25 -9.55
CA ASN A 270 -30.09 17.60 -10.37
C ASN A 270 -30.96 18.70 -9.74
N ASP A 271 -30.64 19.15 -8.53
CA ASP A 271 -31.41 20.16 -7.78
C ASP A 271 -31.03 21.58 -8.26
N ASP A 272 -31.77 22.08 -9.24
CA ASP A 272 -31.54 23.43 -9.80
C ASP A 272 -31.71 24.53 -8.74
N ALA A 273 -32.66 24.38 -7.82
CA ALA A 273 -32.90 25.35 -6.76
C ALA A 273 -31.68 25.50 -5.83
N LEU A 274 -31.03 24.39 -5.47
CA LEU A 274 -29.80 24.42 -4.67
C LEU A 274 -28.63 25.04 -5.44
N TRP A 275 -28.34 24.54 -6.64
CA TRP A 275 -27.12 24.89 -7.37
C TRP A 275 -27.19 26.24 -8.09
N ASN A 276 -28.37 26.60 -8.60
CA ASN A 276 -28.58 27.77 -9.44
C ASN A 276 -29.08 28.99 -8.65
N THR A 277 -29.72 28.79 -7.49
CA THR A 277 -30.17 29.87 -6.61
C THR A 277 -29.32 29.95 -5.35
N ILE A 278 -29.40 28.94 -4.48
CA ILE A 278 -28.83 29.00 -3.12
C ILE A 278 -27.30 29.16 -3.15
N PHE A 279 -26.58 28.37 -3.95
CA PHE A 279 -25.12 28.44 -4.00
C PHE A 279 -24.63 29.75 -4.63
N LYS A 280 -25.29 30.25 -5.69
CA LYS A 280 -24.91 31.53 -6.33
C LYS A 280 -25.06 32.70 -5.37
N GLU A 281 -26.17 32.75 -4.64
CA GLU A 281 -26.38 33.77 -3.63
C GLU A 281 -25.38 33.62 -2.47
N ARG A 282 -25.08 32.40 -2.02
CA ARG A 282 -24.13 32.21 -0.91
C ARG A 282 -22.68 32.54 -1.25
N LEU A 283 -22.29 32.50 -2.52
CA LEU A 283 -20.95 32.84 -2.99
C LEU A 283 -20.80 34.33 -3.35
N THR A 284 -21.87 35.11 -3.27
CA THR A 284 -21.85 36.58 -3.36
C THR A 284 -22.18 37.19 -2.00
N PRO A 285 -21.98 38.51 -1.78
CA PRO A 285 -22.38 39.17 -0.55
C PRO A 285 -23.90 39.00 -0.32
N SER A 286 -24.25 38.07 0.58
CA SER A 286 -25.64 37.68 0.85
C SER A 286 -26.04 38.00 2.29
N VAL A 287 -27.34 38.23 2.47
CA VAL A 287 -27.98 38.39 3.79
C VAL A 287 -27.88 37.09 4.59
N TYR A 288 -27.86 35.94 3.91
CA TYR A 288 -27.75 34.61 4.51
C TYR A 288 -26.29 34.23 4.75
N LYS A 289 -25.97 33.70 5.94
CA LYS A 289 -24.59 33.51 6.41
C LYS A 289 -24.23 32.09 6.84
N PHE A 290 -25.14 31.12 6.69
CA PHE A 290 -24.89 29.70 7.03
C PHE A 290 -23.79 29.06 6.18
N LYS A 291 -23.22 27.96 6.66
CA LYS A 291 -22.11 27.24 6.01
C LYS A 291 -22.57 25.90 5.42
N LEU A 292 -21.99 25.49 4.29
CA LEU A 292 -22.31 24.26 3.57
C LEU A 292 -21.07 23.42 3.28
N CYS A 293 -21.07 22.14 3.67
CA CYS A 293 -20.02 21.20 3.28
C CYS A 293 -20.62 20.00 2.55
N LEU A 294 -20.14 19.75 1.34
CA LEU A 294 -20.65 18.71 0.45
C LEU A 294 -19.65 17.54 0.40
N PHE A 295 -20.07 16.35 0.80
CA PHE A 295 -19.26 15.13 0.70
C PHE A 295 -19.74 14.29 -0.48
N CYS A 296 -18.95 14.24 -1.55
CA CYS A 296 -19.34 13.64 -2.82
C CYS A 296 -18.49 12.42 -3.18
N SER A 297 -19.12 11.40 -3.76
CA SER A 297 -18.44 10.23 -4.31
C SER A 297 -17.91 10.44 -5.74
N TYR A 298 -18.55 11.32 -6.53
CA TYR A 298 -18.13 11.74 -7.88
C TYR A 298 -18.62 13.17 -8.18
N GLY A 299 -18.23 13.74 -9.33
CA GLY A 299 -18.57 15.10 -9.81
C GLY A 299 -17.35 15.93 -10.24
N SER A 300 -17.54 17.01 -10.97
CA SER A 300 -16.50 17.94 -11.39
C SER A 300 -15.69 18.50 -10.20
N PRO A 301 -14.34 18.55 -10.28
CA PRO A 301 -13.49 19.20 -9.29
C PRO A 301 -13.81 20.67 -9.12
N VAL A 302 -14.25 21.34 -10.18
CA VAL A 302 -14.46 22.79 -10.20
C VAL A 302 -15.92 23.14 -9.98
N THR A 303 -16.85 22.36 -10.51
CA THR A 303 -18.27 22.78 -10.55
C THR A 303 -19.21 21.95 -9.70
N GLY A 304 -18.81 20.77 -9.20
CA GLY A 304 -19.76 19.81 -8.61
C GLY A 304 -20.46 18.98 -9.69
N PRO A 305 -21.65 19.35 -10.19
CA PRO A 305 -22.22 18.70 -11.37
C PRO A 305 -21.39 18.92 -12.64
N ASP A 306 -21.36 17.88 -13.51
CA ASP A 306 -20.63 17.88 -14.79
C ASP A 306 -21.43 18.46 -15.95
N GLN A 307 -22.70 18.06 -16.09
CA GLN A 307 -23.60 18.50 -17.16
C GLN A 307 -24.98 18.76 -16.55
N THR A 308 -25.42 20.02 -16.61
CA THR A 308 -26.70 20.50 -16.10
C THR A 308 -27.34 21.44 -17.12
N PHE A 309 -28.66 21.60 -17.06
CA PHE A 309 -29.38 22.59 -17.89
C PHE A 309 -29.06 24.05 -17.50
N PHE A 310 -28.42 24.25 -16.35
CA PHE A 310 -27.96 25.53 -15.82
C PHE A 310 -26.43 25.60 -15.77
N THR A 311 -25.88 26.82 -15.61
CA THR A 311 -24.45 27.02 -15.34
C THR A 311 -24.17 26.90 -13.84
N PRO A 312 -23.53 25.81 -13.36
CA PRO A 312 -23.26 25.61 -11.94
C PRO A 312 -22.19 26.59 -11.44
N VAL A 313 -22.15 26.78 -10.13
CA VAL A 313 -21.12 27.65 -9.53
C VAL A 313 -19.75 26.99 -9.62
N ARG A 314 -18.71 27.81 -9.79
CA ARG A 314 -17.32 27.37 -9.77
C ARG A 314 -16.75 27.54 -8.36
N PHE A 315 -16.26 26.44 -7.82
CA PHE A 315 -15.46 26.40 -6.60
C PHE A 315 -14.01 26.74 -6.93
N SER A 316 -13.39 27.54 -6.08
CA SER A 316 -11.95 27.78 -6.08
C SER A 316 -11.19 26.58 -5.50
N ASP A 317 -9.88 26.50 -5.73
CA ASP A 317 -9.06 25.40 -5.24
C ASP A 317 -9.08 25.28 -3.70
N GLN A 318 -9.16 26.42 -2.99
CA GLN A 318 -9.33 26.48 -1.51
C GLN A 318 -10.59 25.79 -1.01
N GLN A 319 -11.64 25.69 -1.84
CA GLN A 319 -12.92 25.07 -1.49
C GLN A 319 -12.92 23.55 -1.73
N CYS A 320 -11.89 23.01 -2.39
CA CYS A 320 -11.91 21.66 -2.91
C CYS A 320 -10.94 20.74 -2.14
N ILE A 321 -11.49 19.84 -1.32
CA ILE A 321 -10.73 18.81 -0.62
C ILE A 321 -10.70 17.53 -1.47
N SER A 322 -9.49 17.12 -1.86
CA SER A 322 -9.24 15.89 -2.63
C SER A 322 -8.90 14.69 -1.73
N LEU A 323 -8.54 13.56 -2.33
CA LEU A 323 -8.12 12.34 -1.63
C LEU A 323 -6.96 12.61 -0.67
N THR A 324 -5.98 13.37 -1.13
CA THR A 324 -4.77 13.74 -0.39
C THR A 324 -4.46 15.23 -0.61
N PRO A 325 -3.64 15.87 0.24
CA PRO A 325 -3.21 17.25 0.01
C PRO A 325 -2.60 17.42 -1.38
N GLN A 326 -3.01 18.46 -2.10
CA GLN A 326 -2.50 18.77 -3.44
C GLN A 326 -1.41 19.83 -3.37
N SER A 327 -0.46 19.79 -4.31
CA SER A 327 0.68 20.71 -4.35
C SER A 327 0.40 22.03 -5.10
N GLN A 328 -0.81 22.19 -5.64
CA GLN A 328 -1.22 23.42 -6.32
C GLN A 328 -1.27 24.59 -5.35
N GLU A 329 -0.98 25.78 -5.85
CA GLU A 329 -1.17 27.03 -5.11
C GLU A 329 -2.63 27.12 -4.64
N ASP A 330 -2.88 27.66 -3.45
CA ASP A 330 -4.20 27.78 -2.85
C ASP A 330 -4.94 26.47 -2.50
N SER A 331 -4.39 25.30 -2.85
CA SER A 331 -5.00 24.03 -2.45
C SER A 331 -4.92 23.80 -0.93
N PRO A 332 -5.99 23.27 -0.31
CA PRO A 332 -5.99 22.96 1.12
C PRO A 332 -4.86 22.00 1.52
N PRO A 333 -4.16 22.25 2.64
CA PRO A 333 -3.05 21.42 3.11
C PRO A 333 -3.53 20.14 3.82
N ILE A 334 -4.74 19.69 3.54
CA ILE A 334 -5.40 18.53 4.15
C ILE A 334 -6.03 17.67 3.06
N GLY A 335 -6.18 16.38 3.34
CA GLY A 335 -6.81 15.42 2.45
C GLY A 335 -7.86 14.58 3.16
N LEU A 336 -8.68 13.92 2.36
CA LEU A 336 -9.66 12.98 2.87
C LEU A 336 -9.04 11.72 3.47
N PHE A 337 -7.93 11.23 2.91
CA PHE A 337 -7.17 10.09 3.43
C PHE A 337 -6.38 10.48 4.68
N TYR A 338 -5.97 9.48 5.44
CA TYR A 338 -5.14 9.68 6.60
C TYR A 338 -3.75 10.18 6.19
N ASP A 339 -3.27 11.21 6.87
CA ASP A 339 -1.84 11.51 6.89
C ASP A 339 -1.08 10.46 7.72
N LYS A 340 0.25 10.57 7.80
CA LYS A 340 1.08 9.60 8.52
C LYS A 340 0.75 9.52 10.02
N GLU A 341 0.43 10.64 10.66
CA GLU A 341 0.13 10.68 12.10
C GLU A 341 -1.27 10.11 12.38
N GLU A 342 -2.26 10.48 11.57
CA GLU A 342 -3.60 9.90 11.62
C GLU A 342 -3.58 8.40 11.35
N PHE A 343 -2.76 7.94 10.39
CA PHE A 343 -2.54 6.53 10.13
C PHE A 343 -1.98 5.80 11.35
N LYS A 344 -0.92 6.33 11.98
CA LYS A 344 -0.32 5.75 13.18
C LYS A 344 -1.32 5.67 14.34
N ASP A 345 -2.14 6.71 14.55
CA ASP A 345 -3.21 6.70 15.56
C ASP A 345 -4.26 5.61 15.26
N VAL A 346 -4.70 5.48 14.00
CA VAL A 346 -5.66 4.43 13.59
C VAL A 346 -5.10 3.04 13.87
N VAL A 347 -3.86 2.75 13.46
CA VAL A 347 -3.23 1.45 13.71
C VAL A 347 -3.08 1.22 15.21
N SER A 348 -2.61 2.21 15.98
CA SER A 348 -2.47 2.10 17.44
C SER A 348 -3.81 1.79 18.12
N ARG A 349 -4.91 2.40 17.67
CA ARG A 349 -6.25 2.12 18.21
C ARG A 349 -6.72 0.73 17.90
N LEU A 350 -6.50 0.23 16.67
CA LEU A 350 -6.82 -1.15 16.31
C LEU A 350 -6.05 -2.13 17.21
N LEU A 351 -4.74 -1.94 17.36
CA LEU A 351 -3.91 -2.78 18.22
C LEU A 351 -4.33 -2.74 19.71
N THR A 352 -4.80 -1.60 20.18
CA THR A 352 -5.13 -1.41 21.60
C THR A 352 -6.55 -1.88 21.95
N PHE A 353 -7.51 -1.67 21.05
CA PHE A 353 -8.94 -1.77 21.37
C PHE A 353 -9.72 -2.73 20.47
N HIS A 354 -9.21 -3.09 19.30
CA HIS A 354 -9.91 -3.97 18.36
C HIS A 354 -9.53 -5.44 18.54
N TYR A 355 -8.24 -5.72 18.76
CA TYR A 355 -7.74 -7.08 18.91
C TYR A 355 -7.59 -7.48 20.38
N GLU A 356 -7.89 -8.74 20.70
CA GLU A 356 -7.73 -9.28 22.06
C GLU A 356 -6.26 -9.52 22.40
N GLU A 357 -5.49 -10.00 21.43
CA GLU A 357 -4.09 -10.32 21.59
C GLU A 357 -3.21 -9.07 21.47
N ARG A 358 -2.16 -8.99 22.30
CA ARG A 358 -1.20 -7.89 22.27
C ARG A 358 -0.08 -8.17 21.28
N PHE A 359 0.03 -7.32 20.27
CA PHE A 359 1.13 -7.30 19.32
C PHE A 359 1.33 -5.89 18.78
N ASN A 360 2.46 -5.66 18.11
CA ASN A 360 2.79 -4.39 17.47
C ASN A 360 3.27 -4.59 16.03
N PHE A 361 3.36 -3.49 15.29
CA PHE A 361 4.13 -3.40 14.05
C PHE A 361 5.42 -2.63 14.33
N ASP A 362 6.53 -3.00 13.69
CA ASP A 362 7.71 -2.15 13.66
C ASP A 362 7.53 -0.98 12.66
N GLU A 363 8.48 -0.03 12.65
CA GLU A 363 8.37 1.15 11.80
C GLU A 363 8.39 0.79 10.30
N GLY A 364 9.22 -0.17 9.88
CA GLY A 364 9.26 -0.63 8.49
C GLY A 364 7.94 -1.22 8.02
N ALA A 365 7.28 -2.03 8.85
CA ALA A 365 5.95 -2.55 8.57
C ALA A 365 4.90 -1.44 8.46
N LEU A 366 4.92 -0.46 9.36
CA LEU A 366 4.03 0.70 9.33
C LEU A 366 4.23 1.52 8.06
N GLU A 367 5.48 1.79 7.69
CA GLU A 367 5.83 2.50 6.45
C GLU A 367 5.35 1.74 5.21
N TYR A 368 5.54 0.42 5.18
CA TYR A 368 5.10 -0.42 4.06
C TYR A 368 3.57 -0.44 3.91
N ILE A 369 2.83 -0.60 5.02
CA ILE A 369 1.36 -0.57 5.03
C ILE A 369 0.86 0.80 4.58
N PHE A 370 1.48 1.88 5.05
CA PHE A 370 1.13 3.24 4.63
C PHE A 370 1.39 3.43 3.12
N ALA A 371 2.54 2.99 2.61
CA ALA A 371 2.89 3.11 1.19
C ALA A 371 1.89 2.38 0.27
N VAL A 372 1.49 1.15 0.63
CA VAL A 372 0.51 0.35 -0.14
C VAL A 372 -0.90 0.92 -0.05
N SER A 373 -1.31 1.43 1.11
CA SER A 373 -2.65 1.97 1.32
C SER A 373 -2.79 3.43 0.87
N SER A 374 -1.69 4.17 0.78
CA SER A 374 -1.64 5.63 0.60
C SER A 374 -2.45 6.38 1.67
N GLY A 375 -2.62 5.80 2.87
CA GLY A 375 -3.47 6.36 3.93
C GLY A 375 -4.99 6.21 3.68
N HIS A 376 -5.42 5.50 2.62
CA HIS A 376 -6.83 5.29 2.31
C HIS A 376 -7.54 4.59 3.49
N PRO A 377 -8.55 5.21 4.14
CA PRO A 377 -9.10 4.70 5.41
C PRO A 377 -9.58 3.25 5.38
N GLY A 378 -10.39 2.89 4.37
CA GLY A 378 -10.82 1.51 4.20
C GLY A 378 -9.69 0.52 3.91
N ALA A 379 -8.64 0.94 3.18
CA ALA A 379 -7.50 0.08 2.85
C ALA A 379 -6.62 -0.16 4.08
N VAL A 380 -6.32 0.90 4.85
CA VAL A 380 -5.55 0.81 6.10
C VAL A 380 -6.17 -0.22 7.05
N THR A 381 -7.45 -0.04 7.40
CA THR A 381 -8.12 -0.94 8.35
C THR A 381 -8.21 -2.37 7.80
N SER A 382 -8.45 -2.52 6.50
CA SER A 382 -8.58 -3.85 5.87
C SER A 382 -7.25 -4.59 5.79
N ILE A 383 -6.15 -3.92 5.45
CA ILE A 383 -4.81 -4.55 5.40
C ILE A 383 -4.39 -4.99 6.79
N VAL A 384 -4.50 -4.11 7.80
CA VAL A 384 -4.11 -4.44 9.18
C VAL A 384 -4.90 -5.63 9.71
N ASP A 385 -6.22 -5.64 9.50
CA ASP A 385 -7.09 -6.76 9.85
C ASP A 385 -6.64 -8.08 9.23
N VAL A 386 -6.37 -8.06 7.92
CA VAL A 386 -6.06 -9.29 7.18
C VAL A 386 -4.66 -9.82 7.53
N ILE A 387 -3.70 -8.92 7.79
CA ILE A 387 -2.39 -9.30 8.32
C ILE A 387 -2.55 -9.95 9.70
N TYR A 388 -3.30 -9.32 10.60
CA TYR A 388 -3.60 -9.90 11.91
C TYR A 388 -4.25 -11.28 11.78
N GLU A 389 -5.29 -11.45 10.95
CA GLU A 389 -5.93 -12.74 10.71
C GLU A 389 -4.96 -13.81 10.19
N THR A 390 -3.98 -13.41 9.38
CA THR A 390 -2.98 -14.31 8.81
C THR A 390 -1.99 -14.80 9.88
N TYR A 391 -1.57 -13.91 10.78
CA TYR A 391 -0.61 -14.23 11.85
C TYR A 391 -1.26 -14.50 13.22
N ARG A 392 -2.60 -14.52 13.30
CA ARG A 392 -3.35 -14.57 14.56
C ARG A 392 -2.92 -15.74 15.45
N HIS A 393 -2.69 -16.90 14.86
CA HIS A 393 -2.31 -18.10 15.61
C HIS A 393 -0.95 -17.93 16.29
N ASP A 394 0.03 -17.39 15.58
CA ASP A 394 1.38 -17.14 16.11
C ASP A 394 1.39 -15.99 17.14
N ILE A 395 0.59 -14.96 16.91
CA ILE A 395 0.37 -13.87 17.87
C ILE A 395 -0.27 -14.40 19.15
N LYS A 396 -1.34 -15.19 19.05
CA LYS A 396 -2.07 -15.78 20.19
C LYS A 396 -1.19 -16.71 21.02
N ARG A 397 -0.28 -17.44 20.37
CA ARG A 397 0.69 -18.32 21.05
C ARG A 397 1.92 -17.57 21.57
N GLY A 398 2.02 -16.27 21.30
CA GLY A 398 3.14 -15.43 21.71
C GLY A 398 4.43 -15.69 20.95
N HIS A 399 4.37 -16.41 19.82
CA HIS A 399 5.52 -16.62 18.93
C HIS A 399 5.91 -15.32 18.21
N ILE A 400 4.92 -14.49 17.88
CA ILE A 400 5.12 -13.17 17.26
C ILE A 400 4.55 -12.12 18.20
N ARG A 401 5.42 -11.22 18.66
CA ARG A 401 5.02 -10.03 19.44
C ARG A 401 5.07 -8.75 18.59
N THR A 402 5.94 -8.72 17.59
CA THR A 402 6.09 -7.60 16.67
C THR A 402 6.11 -8.13 15.24
N LEU A 403 5.19 -7.63 14.41
CA LEU A 403 5.17 -7.88 12.98
C LEU A 403 6.12 -6.89 12.29
N THR A 404 7.10 -7.43 11.58
CA THR A 404 8.11 -6.66 10.85
C THR A 404 7.72 -6.41 9.40
N GLU A 405 8.47 -5.54 8.72
CA GLU A 405 8.33 -5.29 7.29
C GLU A 405 8.26 -6.59 6.47
N ASP A 406 9.16 -7.55 6.75
CA ASP A 406 9.19 -8.85 6.09
C ASP A 406 7.85 -9.61 6.21
N HIS A 407 7.19 -9.56 7.37
CA HIS A 407 5.88 -10.19 7.56
C HIS A 407 4.82 -9.55 6.64
N VAL A 408 4.84 -8.22 6.51
CA VAL A 408 3.93 -7.50 5.61
C VAL A 408 4.23 -7.86 4.15
N ILE A 409 5.50 -7.85 3.78
CA ILE A 409 6.02 -8.20 2.45
C ILE A 409 5.58 -9.61 2.05
N TRP A 410 5.80 -10.61 2.90
CA TRP A 410 5.44 -12.00 2.65
C TRP A 410 3.94 -12.20 2.54
N PHE A 411 3.17 -11.56 3.43
CA PHE A 411 1.72 -11.59 3.32
C PHE A 411 1.25 -11.06 1.95
N LEU A 412 1.83 -9.94 1.48
CA LEU A 412 1.46 -9.31 0.21
C LEU A 412 1.99 -10.05 -1.04
N GLU A 413 2.89 -11.03 -0.92
CA GLU A 413 3.35 -11.87 -2.05
C GLU A 413 2.24 -12.73 -2.61
N ASP A 414 1.44 -13.36 -1.72
CA ASP A 414 0.33 -14.20 -2.13
C ASP A 414 -0.88 -13.33 -2.47
N THR A 415 -0.80 -12.68 -3.63
CA THR A 415 -1.83 -11.77 -4.13
C THR A 415 -3.20 -12.44 -4.18
N ALA A 416 -3.25 -13.74 -4.46
CA ALA A 416 -4.49 -14.51 -4.52
C ALA A 416 -5.15 -14.61 -3.14
N THR A 417 -4.40 -14.98 -2.12
CA THR A 417 -4.89 -15.05 -0.74
C THR A 417 -5.22 -13.67 -0.18
N VAL A 418 -4.38 -12.66 -0.44
CA VAL A 418 -4.59 -11.27 -0.02
C VAL A 418 -5.92 -10.76 -0.54
N PHE A 419 -6.14 -10.80 -1.86
CA PHE A 419 -7.36 -10.25 -2.45
C PHE A 419 -8.60 -11.10 -2.18
N LYS A 420 -8.46 -12.40 -1.92
CA LYS A 420 -9.55 -13.24 -1.40
C LYS A 420 -9.96 -12.82 0.01
N LYS A 421 -9.00 -12.51 0.90
CA LYS A 421 -9.31 -12.06 2.26
C LYS A 421 -9.85 -10.62 2.25
N LEU A 422 -9.33 -9.74 1.40
CA LEU A 422 -9.82 -8.36 1.27
C LEU A 422 -11.23 -8.28 0.67
N SER A 423 -11.70 -9.29 -0.09
CA SER A 423 -13.02 -9.23 -0.73
C SER A 423 -14.21 -9.20 0.25
N VAL A 424 -13.99 -9.61 1.50
CA VAL A 424 -15.00 -9.54 2.57
C VAL A 424 -14.80 -8.35 3.51
N LYS A 425 -13.80 -7.50 3.23
CA LYS A 425 -13.47 -6.32 4.04
C LYS A 425 -14.08 -5.03 3.45
N PRO A 426 -14.19 -3.94 4.23
CA PRO A 426 -14.81 -2.70 3.78
C PRO A 426 -14.19 -2.08 2.52
N VAL A 427 -12.89 -2.29 2.28
CA VAL A 427 -12.17 -1.82 1.08
C VAL A 427 -12.68 -2.46 -0.21
N ASN A 428 -13.33 -3.63 -0.15
CA ASN A 428 -13.86 -4.28 -1.36
C ASN A 428 -14.87 -3.41 -2.12
N ARG A 429 -15.54 -2.49 -1.41
CA ARG A 429 -16.48 -1.53 -2.03
C ARG A 429 -15.81 -0.52 -2.97
N SER A 430 -14.50 -0.33 -2.88
CA SER A 430 -13.74 0.56 -3.75
C SER A 430 -13.01 -0.16 -4.88
N PHE A 431 -12.94 -1.51 -4.85
CA PHE A 431 -12.28 -2.26 -5.91
C PHE A 431 -13.14 -2.39 -7.18
N PRO A 432 -12.51 -2.35 -8.37
CA PRO A 432 -13.20 -2.61 -9.63
C PRO A 432 -13.76 -4.03 -9.71
N CYS A 433 -15.01 -4.18 -10.17
CA CYS A 433 -15.58 -5.51 -10.44
C CYS A 433 -15.20 -5.96 -11.85
N ILE A 434 -13.98 -6.49 -12.01
CA ILE A 434 -13.40 -6.77 -13.34
C ILE A 434 -14.14 -7.88 -14.08
N SER A 435 -14.75 -8.84 -13.38
CA SER A 435 -15.59 -9.88 -14.00
C SER A 435 -16.84 -9.32 -14.70
N ARG A 436 -17.25 -8.08 -14.37
CA ARG A 436 -18.40 -7.39 -14.96
C ARG A 436 -18.00 -6.22 -15.85
N ALA A 437 -16.69 -6.02 -16.08
CA ALA A 437 -16.18 -4.94 -16.90
C ALA A 437 -16.28 -5.29 -18.39
N THR A 438 -16.69 -4.32 -19.21
CA THR A 438 -16.57 -4.43 -20.67
C THR A 438 -15.11 -4.26 -21.08
N ASN A 439 -14.77 -4.62 -22.33
CA ASN A 439 -13.42 -4.42 -22.87
C ASN A 439 -12.94 -2.97 -22.74
N GLY A 440 -13.82 -1.98 -22.94
CA GLY A 440 -13.49 -0.55 -22.77
C GLY A 440 -13.12 -0.17 -21.33
N ILE A 441 -13.90 -0.65 -20.36
CA ILE A 441 -13.66 -0.43 -18.93
C ILE A 441 -12.33 -1.06 -18.50
N SER A 442 -12.12 -2.33 -18.83
CA SER A 442 -10.86 -3.03 -18.51
C SER A 442 -9.68 -2.31 -19.16
N ASN A 443 -9.81 -1.89 -20.42
CA ASN A 443 -8.75 -1.15 -21.11
C ASN A 443 -8.42 0.19 -20.45
N THR A 444 -9.42 0.90 -19.96
CA THR A 444 -9.26 2.18 -19.24
C THR A 444 -8.47 1.97 -17.96
N LEU A 445 -8.88 1.01 -17.13
CA LEU A 445 -8.19 0.68 -15.88
C LEU A 445 -6.74 0.23 -16.12
N CYS A 446 -6.51 -0.61 -17.12
CA CYS A 446 -5.17 -1.04 -17.50
C CYS A 446 -4.29 0.16 -17.92
N LYS A 447 -4.80 1.07 -18.75
CA LYS A 447 -4.04 2.26 -19.17
C LYS A 447 -3.64 3.12 -17.97
N ILE A 448 -4.51 3.29 -16.98
CA ILE A 448 -4.18 4.05 -15.76
C ILE A 448 -3.08 3.35 -14.95
N VAL A 449 -3.10 2.01 -14.84
CA VAL A 449 -2.02 1.25 -14.20
C VAL A 449 -0.69 1.42 -14.95
N GLU A 450 -0.74 1.40 -16.29
CA GLU A 450 0.44 1.49 -17.16
C GLU A 450 1.06 2.89 -17.21
N GLU A 451 0.24 3.94 -17.24
CA GLU A 451 0.69 5.33 -17.41
C GLU A 451 0.72 6.09 -16.06
N GLY A 452 0.12 5.53 -15.01
CA GLY A 452 -0.08 6.13 -13.69
C GLY A 452 -1.31 7.05 -13.62
N SER A 453 -1.60 7.75 -14.71
CA SER A 453 -2.80 8.57 -14.92
C SER A 453 -3.12 8.66 -16.41
N ILE A 454 -4.36 8.96 -16.77
CA ILE A 454 -4.76 9.26 -18.15
C ILE A 454 -5.58 10.55 -18.21
N PRO A 455 -5.68 11.23 -19.36
CA PRO A 455 -6.62 12.33 -19.55
C PRO A 455 -8.06 11.89 -19.21
N PHE A 456 -8.79 12.74 -18.50
CA PHE A 456 -10.18 12.49 -18.14
C PHE A 456 -11.11 13.12 -19.18
N ASP A 457 -11.89 12.29 -19.86
CA ASP A 457 -12.99 12.74 -20.72
C ASP A 457 -14.30 12.15 -20.20
N ILE A 458 -15.22 13.01 -19.78
CA ILE A 458 -16.55 12.61 -19.29
C ILE A 458 -17.43 12.00 -20.39
N ASN A 459 -17.11 12.28 -21.67
CA ASN A 459 -17.83 11.73 -22.81
C ASN A 459 -17.38 10.32 -23.17
N ASP A 460 -16.21 9.87 -22.69
CA ASP A 460 -15.82 8.47 -22.79
C ASP A 460 -16.69 7.63 -21.83
N PRO A 461 -17.52 6.69 -22.35
CA PRO A 461 -18.43 5.91 -21.51
C PRO A 461 -17.70 5.04 -20.48
N SER A 462 -16.48 4.59 -20.79
CA SER A 462 -15.67 3.75 -19.91
C SER A 462 -15.08 4.56 -18.77
N ILE A 463 -14.55 5.76 -19.05
CA ILE A 463 -14.07 6.70 -18.03
C ILE A 463 -15.23 7.13 -17.13
N LYS A 464 -16.34 7.59 -17.72
CA LYS A 464 -17.53 8.00 -16.97
C LYS A 464 -18.03 6.90 -16.04
N PHE A 465 -18.12 5.66 -16.54
CA PHE A 465 -18.55 4.52 -15.74
C PHE A 465 -17.57 4.23 -14.58
N CYS A 466 -16.27 4.14 -14.86
CA CYS A 466 -15.26 3.92 -13.81
C CYS A 466 -15.32 5.01 -12.74
N TYR A 467 -15.53 6.26 -13.15
CA TYR A 467 -15.59 7.41 -12.27
C TYR A 467 -16.83 7.38 -11.37
N GLN A 468 -18.02 7.18 -11.95
CA GLN A 468 -19.27 7.11 -11.20
C GLN A 468 -19.34 5.89 -10.25
N LYS A 469 -18.65 4.79 -10.59
CA LYS A 469 -18.46 3.66 -9.68
C LYS A 469 -17.41 3.89 -8.60
N GLY A 470 -16.66 4.99 -8.67
CA GLY A 470 -15.61 5.34 -7.72
C GLY A 470 -14.37 4.44 -7.82
N TRP A 471 -14.14 3.85 -9.00
CA TRP A 471 -12.96 3.01 -9.28
C TRP A 471 -11.73 3.84 -9.68
N ILE A 472 -11.98 5.06 -10.17
CA ILE A 472 -10.99 6.08 -10.49
C ILE A 472 -11.41 7.39 -9.84
N HIS A 473 -10.46 8.30 -9.65
CA HIS A 473 -10.69 9.64 -9.12
C HIS A 473 -10.26 10.69 -10.15
N ARG A 474 -11.01 11.79 -10.24
CA ARG A 474 -10.73 12.90 -11.17
C ARG A 474 -9.99 14.02 -10.45
N VAL A 475 -8.84 14.41 -10.99
CA VAL A 475 -7.97 15.49 -10.48
C VAL A 475 -7.86 16.58 -11.54
N ALA A 476 -8.03 17.84 -11.12
CA ALA A 476 -7.76 18.99 -11.98
C ALA A 476 -6.26 19.32 -11.91
N LEU A 477 -5.58 19.38 -13.05
CA LEU A 477 -4.15 19.67 -13.16
C LEU A 477 -3.90 20.62 -14.34
N ASP A 478 -3.43 21.83 -14.07
CA ASP A 478 -3.03 22.83 -15.07
C ASP A 478 -4.07 23.11 -16.17
N GLY A 479 -5.37 23.09 -15.80
CA GLY A 479 -6.48 23.33 -16.72
C GLY A 479 -7.01 22.09 -17.45
N ASP A 480 -6.33 20.94 -17.33
CA ASP A 480 -6.80 19.64 -17.79
C ASP A 480 -7.28 18.78 -16.62
N ASP A 481 -8.20 17.86 -16.89
CA ASP A 481 -8.56 16.84 -15.91
C ASP A 481 -7.87 15.51 -16.23
N ILE A 482 -7.44 14.81 -15.18
CA ILE A 482 -6.84 13.48 -15.28
C ILE A 482 -7.57 12.49 -14.37
N ALA A 483 -7.54 11.21 -14.78
CA ALA A 483 -8.03 10.08 -14.01
C ALA A 483 -6.86 9.35 -13.34
N VAL A 484 -6.99 9.08 -12.04
CA VAL A 484 -6.03 8.31 -11.24
C VAL A 484 -6.72 7.20 -10.45
N LEU A 485 -5.97 6.19 -10.02
CA LEU A 485 -6.48 5.17 -9.11
C LEU A 485 -6.47 5.66 -7.65
N PRO A 486 -7.37 5.17 -6.78
CA PRO A 486 -7.49 5.68 -5.42
C PRO A 486 -6.27 5.41 -4.54
N SER A 487 -5.57 4.28 -4.71
CA SER A 487 -4.32 3.99 -3.99
C SER A 487 -3.52 2.88 -4.67
N ARG A 488 -2.28 2.64 -4.22
CA ARG A 488 -1.42 1.58 -4.74
C ARG A 488 -2.04 0.17 -4.57
N LEU A 489 -2.82 -0.06 -3.52
CA LEU A 489 -3.60 -1.28 -3.34
C LEU A 489 -4.60 -1.50 -4.51
N HIS A 490 -5.22 -0.44 -5.04
CA HIS A 490 -6.15 -0.55 -6.17
C HIS A 490 -5.41 -0.87 -7.47
N GLU A 491 -4.24 -0.28 -7.68
CA GLU A 491 -3.34 -0.60 -8.79
C GLU A 491 -2.97 -2.09 -8.76
N LYS A 492 -2.54 -2.60 -7.59
CA LYS A 492 -2.22 -4.02 -7.39
C LYS A 492 -3.40 -4.95 -7.58
N TYR A 493 -4.61 -4.52 -7.21
CA TYR A 493 -5.83 -5.30 -7.44
C TYR A 493 -6.11 -5.48 -8.94
N ILE A 494 -5.90 -4.42 -9.73
CA ILE A 494 -6.08 -4.46 -11.19
C ILE A 494 -4.98 -5.32 -11.83
N GLU A 495 -3.71 -5.12 -11.45
CA GLU A 495 -2.58 -5.96 -11.89
C GLU A 495 -2.87 -7.46 -11.65
N TYR A 496 -3.29 -7.82 -10.43
CA TYR A 496 -3.66 -9.19 -10.07
C TYR A 496 -4.81 -9.74 -10.93
N SER A 497 -5.84 -8.93 -11.14
CA SER A 497 -7.02 -9.34 -11.89
C SER A 497 -6.73 -9.53 -13.38
N ILE A 498 -5.86 -8.69 -13.96
CA ILE A 498 -5.33 -8.87 -15.32
C ILE A 498 -4.43 -10.13 -15.36
N GLY A 499 -3.60 -10.34 -14.35
CA GLY A 499 -2.72 -11.52 -14.23
C GLY A 499 -3.48 -12.85 -14.19
N LYS A 500 -4.75 -12.87 -13.75
CA LYS A 500 -5.61 -14.07 -13.88
C LYS A 500 -5.92 -14.45 -15.32
N MET A 501 -5.80 -13.51 -16.26
CA MET A 501 -5.92 -13.75 -17.70
C MET A 501 -4.57 -14.20 -18.30
N SER A 502 -3.68 -14.76 -17.46
CA SER A 502 -2.27 -15.05 -17.74
C SER A 502 -1.99 -15.46 -19.18
N ILE A 503 -1.22 -14.62 -19.86
CA ILE A 503 -0.71 -14.89 -21.20
C ILE A 503 0.78 -15.24 -21.04
N THR A 504 1.27 -16.18 -21.84
CA THR A 504 2.69 -16.51 -21.87
C THR A 504 3.49 -15.36 -22.46
N LEU A 505 4.73 -15.18 -22.00
CA LEU A 505 5.67 -14.26 -22.62
C LEU A 505 5.79 -14.62 -24.12
N PRO A 506 5.64 -13.66 -25.05
CA PRO A 506 5.68 -13.95 -26.47
C PRO A 506 6.98 -14.69 -26.86
N ALA A 507 6.85 -15.78 -27.62
CA ALA A 507 7.98 -16.68 -27.96
C ALA A 507 9.16 -15.99 -28.65
N ARG A 508 8.93 -14.81 -29.25
CA ARG A 508 9.98 -13.95 -29.81
C ARG A 508 10.98 -13.45 -28.75
N PHE A 509 10.60 -13.42 -27.47
CA PHE A 509 11.47 -13.04 -26.36
C PHE A 509 12.16 -14.29 -25.79
N ASP A 510 13.19 -14.70 -26.51
CA ASP A 510 14.06 -15.85 -26.20
C ASP A 510 15.18 -15.52 -25.18
N SER A 511 15.44 -14.22 -24.95
CA SER A 511 16.53 -13.74 -24.10
C SER A 511 16.16 -12.42 -23.42
N LEU A 512 16.63 -12.24 -22.18
CA LEU A 512 16.38 -11.03 -21.38
C LEU A 512 16.90 -9.76 -22.08
N PRO A 513 18.12 -9.73 -22.65
CA PRO A 513 18.59 -8.59 -23.44
C PRO A 513 17.66 -8.17 -24.57
N LYS A 514 17.06 -9.12 -25.30
CA LYS A 514 16.15 -8.81 -26.42
C LYS A 514 14.89 -8.13 -25.92
N LEU A 515 14.29 -8.67 -24.85
CA LEU A 515 13.12 -8.06 -24.22
C LEU A 515 13.42 -6.63 -23.73
N CYS A 516 14.49 -6.44 -22.97
CA CYS A 516 14.84 -5.12 -22.42
C CYS A 516 15.11 -4.07 -23.52
N LYS A 517 15.76 -4.45 -24.64
CA LYS A 517 15.98 -3.55 -25.77
C LYS A 517 14.68 -3.10 -26.43
N GLU A 518 13.71 -4.00 -26.60
CA GLU A 518 12.41 -3.63 -27.17
C GLU A 518 11.61 -2.76 -26.20
N ILE A 519 11.65 -3.05 -24.89
CA ILE A 519 10.98 -2.23 -23.87
C ILE A 519 11.53 -0.80 -23.87
N LEU A 520 12.85 -0.65 -23.88
CA LEU A 520 13.52 0.66 -23.89
C LEU A 520 13.19 1.50 -25.14
N ARG A 521 12.85 0.86 -26.27
CA ARG A 521 12.41 1.57 -27.49
C ARG A 521 11.01 2.19 -27.36
N GLU A 522 10.19 1.65 -26.46
CA GLU A 522 8.81 2.08 -26.24
C GLU A 522 8.68 3.13 -25.13
N PHE A 523 9.78 3.70 -24.64
CA PHE A 523 9.76 4.77 -23.65
C PHE A 523 9.16 6.04 -24.27
N SER A 524 8.24 6.69 -23.57
CA SER A 524 7.52 7.88 -24.04
C SER A 524 8.23 9.16 -23.59
N ILE A 525 8.56 10.02 -24.56
CA ILE A 525 9.18 11.33 -24.29
C ILE A 525 8.30 12.15 -23.35
N ARG A 526 6.98 12.21 -23.62
CA ARG A 526 6.02 12.95 -22.82
C ARG A 526 6.00 12.51 -21.36
N ILE A 527 6.01 11.20 -21.10
CA ILE A 527 5.94 10.67 -19.73
C ILE A 527 7.27 10.88 -19.01
N LEU A 528 8.40 10.67 -19.69
CA LEU A 528 9.72 10.94 -19.13
C LEU A 528 9.85 12.41 -18.71
N ARG A 529 9.52 13.37 -19.57
CA ARG A 529 9.59 14.81 -19.23
C ARG A 529 8.71 15.19 -18.05
N ARG A 530 7.44 14.81 -18.07
CA ARG A 530 6.50 15.09 -16.97
C ARG A 530 6.98 14.51 -15.64
N SER A 531 7.58 13.32 -15.68
CA SER A 531 8.15 12.68 -14.48
C SER A 531 9.37 13.44 -13.98
N ALA A 532 10.30 13.82 -14.87
CA ALA A 532 11.51 14.57 -14.55
C ALA A 532 11.22 15.93 -13.90
N GLU A 533 10.15 16.60 -14.33
CA GLU A 533 9.67 17.87 -13.77
C GLU A 533 8.91 17.71 -12.43
N GLY A 534 8.73 16.47 -11.94
CA GLY A 534 7.93 16.21 -10.73
C GLY A 534 6.43 16.43 -10.91
N LYS A 535 5.96 16.60 -12.16
CA LYS A 535 4.56 16.92 -12.49
C LYS A 535 3.70 15.67 -12.74
N LYS A 536 4.27 14.47 -12.71
CA LYS A 536 3.51 13.23 -12.90
C LYS A 536 2.69 12.95 -11.64
N ILE A 537 1.37 13.01 -11.75
CA ILE A 537 0.44 12.56 -10.71
C ILE A 537 0.11 11.09 -10.92
N SER A 538 -0.06 10.33 -9.84
CA SER A 538 -0.42 8.91 -9.88
C SER A 538 -1.47 8.57 -8.80
N THR A 539 -1.43 7.34 -8.28
CA THR A 539 -2.36 6.82 -7.29
C THR A 539 -2.53 7.78 -6.11
N ALA A 540 -3.75 7.85 -5.58
CA ALA A 540 -4.13 8.73 -4.48
C ALA A 540 -3.95 10.23 -4.77
N SER A 541 -3.85 10.64 -6.05
CA SER A 541 -3.64 12.03 -6.46
C SER A 541 -2.34 12.63 -5.90
N GLN A 542 -1.32 11.79 -5.74
CA GLN A 542 -0.02 12.21 -5.22
C GLN A 542 0.98 12.38 -6.36
N PRO A 543 1.90 13.36 -6.24
CA PRO A 543 3.07 13.45 -7.10
C PRO A 543 3.86 12.15 -7.04
N ARG A 544 4.25 11.67 -8.21
CA ARG A 544 5.11 10.50 -8.34
C ARG A 544 6.56 10.94 -8.03
N PRO A 545 7.28 10.23 -7.14
CA PRO A 545 8.69 10.51 -6.93
C PRO A 545 9.45 10.41 -8.25
N VAL A 546 10.33 11.37 -8.51
CA VAL A 546 11.09 11.43 -9.77
C VAL A 546 12.00 10.19 -9.88
N GLU A 547 12.40 9.61 -8.76
CA GLU A 547 13.17 8.37 -8.65
C GLU A 547 12.48 7.17 -9.33
N ALA A 548 11.15 7.17 -9.44
CA ALA A 548 10.39 6.08 -10.05
C ALA A 548 10.16 6.25 -11.56
N GLN A 549 10.65 7.35 -12.16
CA GLN A 549 10.43 7.71 -13.57
C GLN A 549 10.70 6.53 -14.53
N TYR A 550 11.86 5.88 -14.39
CA TYR A 550 12.29 4.83 -15.31
C TYR A 550 11.64 3.48 -15.02
N GLN A 551 11.33 3.19 -13.75
CA GLN A 551 10.58 2.00 -13.35
C GLN A 551 9.16 2.04 -13.93
N ASP A 552 8.47 3.16 -13.77
CA ASP A 552 7.12 3.30 -14.32
C ASP A 552 7.14 3.17 -15.86
N GLU A 553 8.10 3.80 -16.55
CA GLU A 553 8.22 3.68 -18.01
C GLU A 553 8.63 2.28 -18.46
N PHE A 554 9.47 1.58 -17.70
CA PHE A 554 9.81 0.20 -17.99
C PHE A 554 8.60 -0.72 -17.86
N TYR A 555 7.79 -0.53 -16.82
CA TYR A 555 6.54 -1.27 -16.65
C TYR A 555 5.55 -0.99 -17.79
N SER A 556 5.38 0.28 -18.16
CA SER A 556 4.54 0.73 -19.28
C SER A 556 5.02 0.16 -20.63
N GLY A 557 6.32 0.19 -20.88
CA GLY A 557 6.93 -0.39 -22.08
C GLY A 557 6.80 -1.92 -22.09
N PHE A 558 6.95 -2.59 -20.94
CA PHE A 558 6.75 -4.03 -20.81
C PHE A 558 5.34 -4.44 -21.23
N THR A 559 4.30 -3.75 -20.76
CA THR A 559 2.91 -4.09 -21.13
C THR A 559 2.63 -3.84 -22.62
N ARG A 560 3.23 -2.81 -23.25
CA ARG A 560 3.16 -2.58 -24.70
C ARG A 560 3.87 -3.67 -25.51
N VAL A 561 5.05 -4.10 -25.06
CA VAL A 561 5.93 -5.02 -25.80
C VAL A 561 5.59 -6.49 -25.60
N ALA A 562 5.35 -6.90 -24.36
CA ALA A 562 5.01 -8.27 -23.99
C ALA A 562 3.50 -8.55 -24.08
N GLY A 563 2.69 -7.52 -23.85
CA GLY A 563 1.23 -7.62 -23.80
C GLY A 563 0.68 -7.66 -22.37
N ARG A 564 -0.54 -7.14 -22.21
CA ARG A 564 -1.29 -7.21 -20.94
C ARG A 564 -1.54 -8.66 -20.53
N GLY A 565 -1.38 -8.97 -19.25
CA GLY A 565 -1.58 -10.33 -18.73
C GLY A 565 -0.34 -11.21 -18.77
N VAL A 566 0.77 -10.76 -19.38
CA VAL A 566 2.06 -11.42 -19.18
C VAL A 566 2.52 -11.16 -17.75
N SER A 567 2.86 -12.24 -17.05
CA SER A 567 3.23 -12.18 -15.64
C SER A 567 4.53 -11.41 -15.42
N ILE A 568 4.43 -10.32 -14.67
CA ILE A 568 5.55 -9.54 -14.15
C ILE A 568 5.24 -9.17 -12.70
N SER A 569 6.17 -9.48 -11.80
CA SER A 569 6.09 -9.06 -10.40
C SER A 569 6.82 -7.73 -10.28
N SER A 570 6.12 -6.72 -9.75
CA SER A 570 6.70 -5.45 -9.32
C SER A 570 6.46 -5.26 -7.83
N GLU A 571 7.33 -4.49 -7.17
CA GLU A 571 7.20 -4.22 -5.74
C GLU A 571 5.87 -3.53 -5.37
N TRP A 572 5.35 -3.85 -4.18
CA TRP A 572 4.08 -3.31 -3.70
C TRP A 572 4.21 -1.89 -3.15
N SER A 573 5.12 -1.68 -2.22
CA SER A 573 5.33 -0.38 -1.55
C SER A 573 6.08 0.64 -2.41
N ARG A 574 6.80 0.20 -3.46
CA ARG A 574 7.71 1.06 -4.25
C ARG A 574 8.70 1.82 -3.34
N THR A 575 8.98 1.28 -2.15
CA THR A 575 9.95 1.80 -1.17
C THR A 575 11.30 1.11 -1.34
N LYS A 576 12.37 1.74 -0.85
CA LYS A 576 13.72 1.17 -0.92
C LYS A 576 13.80 0.01 0.09
N ASP A 577 14.15 -1.19 -0.41
CA ASP A 577 14.67 -2.36 0.34
C ASP A 577 13.79 -3.61 0.44
N GLY A 578 13.44 -4.23 -0.69
CA GLY A 578 12.81 -5.57 -0.66
C GLY A 578 13.32 -6.54 -1.71
N ARG A 579 13.20 -6.15 -2.99
CA ARG A 579 13.28 -7.06 -4.13
C ARG A 579 13.86 -6.35 -5.35
N VAL A 580 14.09 -7.14 -6.39
CA VAL A 580 14.38 -6.62 -7.71
C VAL A 580 13.19 -5.81 -8.20
N ASP A 581 13.45 -4.70 -8.92
CA ASP A 581 12.38 -3.81 -9.40
C ASP A 581 11.33 -4.58 -10.22
N PHE A 582 11.80 -5.50 -11.06
CA PHE A 582 10.94 -6.39 -11.84
C PHE A 582 11.45 -7.83 -11.85
N TYR A 583 10.52 -8.77 -11.74
CA TYR A 583 10.77 -10.18 -11.90
C TYR A 583 9.75 -10.81 -12.86
N ILE A 584 10.22 -11.55 -13.87
CA ILE A 584 9.38 -12.26 -14.84
C ILE A 584 9.39 -13.75 -14.47
N PRO A 585 8.33 -14.27 -13.82
CA PRO A 585 8.36 -15.61 -13.24
C PRO A 585 8.52 -16.75 -14.26
N GLU A 586 7.93 -16.60 -15.46
CA GLU A 586 7.97 -17.64 -16.50
C GLU A 586 9.40 -17.99 -16.93
N LYS A 587 10.26 -16.97 -17.05
CA LYS A 587 11.66 -17.12 -17.46
C LYS A 587 12.65 -16.97 -16.31
N LYS A 588 12.14 -16.70 -15.11
CA LYS A 588 12.94 -16.38 -13.92
C LYS A 588 13.96 -15.27 -14.16
N TRP A 589 13.53 -14.23 -14.86
CA TRP A 589 14.38 -13.09 -15.19
C TRP A 589 14.21 -11.97 -14.17
N ALA A 590 15.32 -11.42 -13.69
CA ALA A 590 15.34 -10.27 -12.79
C ALA A 590 15.86 -9.01 -13.49
N ILE A 591 15.21 -7.88 -13.28
CA ILE A 591 15.63 -6.58 -13.81
C ILE A 591 15.72 -5.58 -12.66
N GLU A 592 16.86 -4.91 -12.55
CA GLU A 592 17.08 -3.78 -11.65
C GLU A 592 17.27 -2.51 -12.50
N LEU A 593 16.61 -1.41 -12.12
CA LEU A 593 16.72 -0.11 -12.75
C LEU A 593 17.35 0.89 -11.81
N LEU A 594 18.37 1.58 -12.32
CA LEU A 594 19.05 2.64 -11.60
C LEU A 594 18.75 3.98 -12.26
N ARG A 595 18.89 5.04 -11.47
CA ARG A 595 18.75 6.41 -11.91
C ARG A 595 20.04 7.17 -11.71
N ASP A 596 20.48 7.87 -12.75
CA ASP A 596 21.55 8.89 -12.71
C ASP A 596 22.84 8.40 -12.01
N HIS A 597 23.20 7.14 -12.21
CA HIS A 597 24.37 6.47 -11.62
C HIS A 597 24.34 6.37 -10.09
N ASP A 598 23.17 6.46 -9.47
CA ASP A 598 23.03 6.31 -8.03
C ASP A 598 23.39 4.88 -7.61
N LYS A 599 24.34 4.77 -6.67
CA LYS A 599 24.73 3.53 -5.99
C LYS A 599 24.97 2.30 -6.90
N VAL A 600 25.50 2.50 -8.12
CA VAL A 600 25.71 1.42 -9.10
C VAL A 600 26.46 0.22 -8.50
N ASP A 601 27.55 0.45 -7.76
CA ASP A 601 28.33 -0.64 -7.14
C ASP A 601 27.53 -1.41 -6.09
N GLU A 602 26.68 -0.72 -5.32
CA GLU A 602 25.81 -1.33 -4.31
C GLU A 602 24.85 -2.31 -4.99
N HIS A 603 24.20 -1.90 -6.08
CA HIS A 603 23.26 -2.76 -6.80
C HIS A 603 23.95 -3.90 -7.54
N ILE A 604 25.15 -3.70 -8.10
CA ILE A 604 25.99 -4.79 -8.61
C ILE A 604 26.26 -5.80 -7.49
N SER A 605 26.66 -5.32 -6.31
CA SER A 605 27.02 -6.19 -5.18
C SER A 605 25.85 -7.06 -4.70
N ARG A 606 24.59 -6.62 -4.88
CA ARG A 606 23.40 -7.42 -4.53
C ARG A 606 23.34 -8.76 -5.28
N PHE A 607 23.87 -8.84 -6.49
CA PHE A 607 23.94 -10.08 -7.30
C PHE A 607 25.25 -10.85 -7.13
N LYS A 608 26.20 -10.34 -6.34
CA LYS A 608 27.50 -10.98 -6.08
C LYS A 608 27.47 -11.82 -4.81
N GLU A 609 28.54 -12.58 -4.58
CA GLU A 609 28.65 -13.38 -3.37
C GLU A 609 28.51 -12.57 -2.09
N GLY A 610 27.65 -13.04 -1.17
CA GLY A 610 27.26 -12.31 0.03
C GLY A 610 26.15 -11.25 -0.19
N GLY A 611 25.79 -10.97 -1.45
CA GLY A 611 24.74 -10.04 -1.83
C GLY A 611 23.32 -10.58 -1.67
N LYS A 612 22.35 -9.66 -1.58
CA LYS A 612 20.93 -9.92 -1.32
C LYS A 612 20.29 -10.96 -2.25
N TYR A 613 20.62 -10.95 -3.54
CA TYR A 613 20.03 -11.82 -4.57
C TYR A 613 20.91 -13.03 -4.92
N HIS A 614 22.08 -13.18 -4.29
CA HIS A 614 23.01 -14.28 -4.58
C HIS A 614 22.41 -15.66 -4.29
N ALA A 615 21.65 -15.77 -3.19
CA ALA A 615 20.95 -17.01 -2.85
C ALA A 615 19.99 -17.42 -3.98
N TRP A 616 19.23 -16.47 -4.54
CA TRP A 616 18.29 -16.75 -5.63
C TRP A 616 18.99 -17.21 -6.92
N LEU A 617 20.21 -16.72 -7.19
CA LEU A 617 21.05 -17.21 -8.27
C LEU A 617 21.54 -18.64 -8.00
N LYS A 618 22.03 -18.92 -6.78
CA LYS A 618 22.47 -20.26 -6.36
C LYS A 618 21.34 -21.29 -6.44
N GLU A 619 20.14 -20.91 -6.01
CA GLU A 619 18.93 -21.73 -5.99
C GLU A 619 18.26 -21.87 -7.37
N LYS A 620 18.73 -21.15 -8.41
CA LYS A 620 18.10 -21.08 -9.74
C LYS A 620 16.65 -20.56 -9.70
N MET A 621 16.38 -19.68 -8.73
CA MET A 621 15.18 -18.85 -8.70
C MET A 621 15.32 -17.64 -9.62
N ILE A 622 16.55 -17.20 -9.90
CA ILE A 622 16.88 -16.29 -10.99
C ILE A 622 17.76 -17.05 -11.98
N GLU A 623 17.31 -17.15 -13.23
CA GLU A 623 18.08 -17.78 -14.32
C GLU A 623 18.89 -16.76 -15.12
N ASP A 624 18.35 -15.55 -15.30
CA ASP A 624 19.06 -14.44 -15.91
C ASP A 624 18.71 -13.12 -15.22
N TRP A 625 19.61 -12.15 -15.29
CA TRP A 625 19.42 -10.85 -14.68
C TRP A 625 20.14 -9.76 -15.44
N ILE A 626 19.67 -8.53 -15.26
CA ILE A 626 20.27 -7.34 -15.86
C ILE A 626 20.08 -6.12 -14.97
N ILE A 627 21.08 -5.25 -14.95
CA ILE A 627 20.98 -3.91 -14.34
C ILE A 627 20.98 -2.89 -15.48
N ILE A 628 19.98 -2.03 -15.53
CA ILE A 628 19.90 -0.94 -16.52
C ILE A 628 20.00 0.38 -15.77
N ASN A 629 21.10 1.07 -15.97
CA ASN A 629 21.32 2.39 -15.44
C ASN A 629 20.81 3.45 -16.41
N CYS A 630 19.66 4.04 -16.07
CA CYS A 630 19.02 5.10 -16.82
C CYS A 630 19.54 6.46 -16.34
N ALA A 631 20.12 7.25 -17.24
CA ALA A 631 20.70 8.55 -16.91
C ALA A 631 20.59 9.53 -18.08
N THR A 632 20.84 10.80 -17.81
CA THR A 632 20.93 11.84 -18.86
C THR A 632 22.36 12.09 -19.36
N SER A 633 23.34 11.38 -18.77
CA SER A 633 24.76 11.45 -19.15
C SER A 633 25.44 10.08 -18.97
N LEU A 634 26.56 9.87 -19.67
CA LEU A 634 27.39 8.67 -19.48
C LEU A 634 28.09 8.71 -18.13
N PRO A 635 28.33 7.54 -17.50
CA PRO A 635 29.09 7.48 -16.25
C PRO A 635 30.54 7.88 -16.50
N THR A 636 31.13 8.61 -15.55
CA THR A 636 32.56 8.91 -15.53
C THR A 636 33.35 7.65 -15.17
N LYS A 637 32.89 6.92 -14.15
CA LYS A 637 33.46 5.65 -13.71
C LYS A 637 33.28 4.52 -14.73
N GLU A 638 34.22 3.57 -14.77
CA GLU A 638 34.09 2.31 -15.50
C GLU A 638 33.64 1.19 -14.55
N PHE A 639 32.82 0.28 -15.07
CA PHE A 639 32.28 -0.84 -14.32
C PHE A 639 32.64 -2.15 -15.02
N SER A 640 33.08 -3.15 -14.26
CA SER A 640 33.48 -4.45 -14.78
C SER A 640 32.31 -5.44 -14.93
N GLU A 641 31.09 -5.07 -14.55
CA GLU A 641 29.94 -5.97 -14.55
C GLU A 641 29.36 -6.14 -15.97
N PRO A 642 29.49 -7.30 -16.63
CA PRO A 642 29.00 -7.48 -18.00
C PRO A 642 27.48 -7.36 -18.15
N LYS A 643 26.71 -7.58 -17.08
CA LYS A 643 25.24 -7.47 -17.06
C LYS A 643 24.74 -6.07 -16.69
N LEU A 644 25.61 -5.07 -16.72
CA LEU A 644 25.25 -3.65 -16.58
C LEU A 644 25.14 -2.98 -17.95
N TRP A 645 24.01 -2.32 -18.19
CA TRP A 645 23.80 -1.42 -19.31
C TRP A 645 23.63 0.03 -18.86
N HIS A 646 24.05 0.97 -19.70
CA HIS A 646 23.80 2.39 -19.51
C HIS A 646 22.83 2.89 -20.59
N ALA A 647 21.60 3.15 -20.20
CA ALA A 647 20.57 3.78 -21.02
C ALA A 647 20.67 5.31 -20.85
N VAL A 648 21.26 5.99 -21.83
CA VAL A 648 21.53 7.43 -21.77
C VAL A 648 20.51 8.19 -22.61
N PHE A 649 19.66 8.95 -21.94
CA PHE A 649 18.63 9.79 -22.56
C PHE A 649 19.20 11.19 -22.80
N ILE A 650 19.35 11.58 -24.06
CA ILE A 650 19.91 12.87 -24.47
C ILE A 650 18.89 13.68 -25.26
N ASN A 651 19.23 14.94 -25.56
CA ASN A 651 18.39 15.84 -26.34
C ASN A 651 16.96 15.92 -25.76
N ASP A 652 16.88 16.19 -24.45
CA ASP A 652 15.62 16.28 -23.72
C ASP A 652 14.73 15.04 -23.91
N TYR A 653 15.30 13.87 -23.62
CA TYR A 653 14.71 12.53 -23.75
C TYR A 653 14.31 12.09 -25.17
N SER A 654 14.54 12.91 -26.20
CA SER A 654 14.15 12.57 -27.58
C SER A 654 14.98 11.45 -28.20
N GLU A 655 16.18 11.19 -27.67
CA GLU A 655 17.09 10.18 -28.16
C GLU A 655 17.62 9.34 -26.99
N LEU A 656 17.53 8.02 -27.13
CA LEU A 656 18.12 7.04 -26.22
C LEU A 656 19.33 6.40 -26.88
N LYS A 657 20.48 6.46 -26.21
CA LYS A 657 21.68 5.68 -26.55
C LYS A 657 21.92 4.63 -25.49
N LEU A 658 21.95 3.36 -25.89
CA LEU A 658 22.21 2.23 -25.01
C LEU A 658 23.67 1.80 -25.16
N TYR A 659 24.39 1.75 -24.04
CA TYR A 659 25.78 1.31 -23.97
C TYR A 659 25.92 0.08 -23.06
N ASN A 660 26.92 -0.76 -23.32
CA ASN A 660 27.31 -1.81 -22.39
C ASN A 660 28.18 -1.24 -21.24
N HIS A 661 28.57 -2.09 -20.29
CA HIS A 661 29.47 -1.76 -19.18
C HIS A 661 30.83 -1.15 -19.59
N GLN A 662 31.32 -1.45 -20.79
CA GLN A 662 32.55 -0.89 -21.38
C GLN A 662 32.31 0.41 -22.15
N LYS A 663 31.11 1.01 -22.03
CA LYS A 663 30.70 2.22 -22.76
C LYS A 663 30.74 2.06 -24.29
N VAL A 664 30.64 0.83 -24.79
CA VAL A 664 30.49 0.55 -26.22
C VAL A 664 29.02 0.70 -26.59
N LEU A 665 28.75 1.53 -27.59
CA LEU A 665 27.39 1.78 -28.08
C LEU A 665 26.77 0.49 -28.65
N MET A 666 25.63 0.10 -28.11
CA MET A 666 24.88 -1.09 -28.51
C MET A 666 23.67 -0.75 -29.39
N MET A 667 23.06 0.42 -29.20
CA MET A 667 21.84 0.83 -29.87
C MET A 667 21.64 2.35 -29.76
N THR A 668 21.05 2.94 -30.79
CA THR A 668 20.51 4.31 -30.76
C THR A 668 19.04 4.26 -31.16
N VAL A 669 18.19 4.99 -30.45
CA VAL A 669 16.74 5.04 -30.68
C VAL A 669 16.29 6.50 -30.64
N HIS A 670 15.56 6.92 -31.67
CA HIS A 670 14.75 8.14 -31.59
C HIS A 670 13.41 7.78 -30.97
N LEU A 671 13.19 8.25 -29.74
CA LEU A 671 11.95 7.99 -29.01
C LEU A 671 10.79 8.77 -29.64
N ARG A 672 9.57 8.33 -29.36
CA ARG A 672 8.34 8.96 -29.86
C ARG A 672 7.38 9.17 -28.68
N ASN A 673 6.34 9.97 -28.92
CA ASN A 673 5.27 10.15 -27.95
C ASN A 673 4.25 9.04 -28.02
#